data_AF-A0A535HA44-F1
#
_entry.id   AF-A0A535HA44-F1
#
_cell.length_a   1.000
_cell.length_b   1.000
_cell.length_c   1.000
_cell.angle_alpha   90.00
_cell.angle_beta   90.00
_cell.angle_gamma   90.00
#
_symmetry.space_group_name_H-M   'P 1'
#
loop_
_entity.id
_entity.type
_entity.pdbx_description
1 polymer ?
#
loop_
_entity_poly.entity_id
_entity_poly.type
_entity_poly.pdbx_seq_one_letter_code
_entity_poly.pdbx_strand_id
1 'polypeptide(L)'
;MGQRDGAGPLRAGQAELHDDHRAALHAGAPRPDRRRPSPVRRIGLRELPTVRRPAVRWDRPDSRLHRPPPVLPGAQEHPGDARDDCRAGLSRDGDLHRLSPTALRLQPAPLSAPVHRHRAPDRRDSDPELHQGSDTTGRRRGGRRRLKSDTQLSQTGAILRAALKKERRNWILPEPLRAQPGLEAFSPVFRQILHGRSVTRQSQLDPWLQTDLDRAPDPFLLKDMAVACDLIAEAIAGGQRIAVYGDYDADGVTACVTLARGLRSVGADLITYIPNRFTEGYGLNLEALNDLHARGAKLVITCDCGTNSVEAAARRPPGMRLIVTDHHEVGVQRPAVDALINPKQPDCAYPFDGLAACGVAYKLLVALEQRVFPGRIDPMASLDAVALGTVADVVPLHAENRAIVRAGLRRLSEAPSPGCAALLAVAGIAGPVTAEHLAFQLGPRINAAGRMEDAMLALELLIADTQESAAPLAQRLHEQNAQRQQLTAEIVREARSQVAELDNDAAVIVMSAGHWPLGVLGLAASRLVEEFYRPTFIFNSEGDEWRGSARSIEGFHLVECLQHCAPLLHRFGGHAMAAGLTVLNHRFAELKEGLEHYTAARLNGDAFSRPITIEATAAFADLKPSLHQEIQSLAPFGVGNREPLLLSKEVEVVRTETFGSDRRHLRVRLRDRTATAEAIAFDKAAAAPHLPAGRRIDVVYALQCDRWDGLDRVRLHLRDLRPVVQPALVPAAL
;
A
#
# COMPACT_ATOMS: atom_id res chain seq x y z
N MET A 1 7.14 40.78 -67.16
CA MET A 1 8.27 39.97 -67.69
C MET A 1 8.40 38.76 -66.76
N GLY A 2 8.44 37.50 -67.18
CA GLY A 2 8.80 36.91 -68.49
C GLY A 2 10.29 36.53 -68.49
N GLN A 3 10.74 35.31 -68.83
CA GLN A 3 10.06 34.14 -69.44
C GLN A 3 10.78 32.79 -69.12
N ARG A 4 10.06 31.67 -69.31
CA ARG A 4 10.49 30.32 -69.78
C ARG A 4 11.41 29.47 -68.87
N ASP A 5 11.16 28.16 -68.63
CA ASP A 5 10.91 26.96 -69.47
C ASP A 5 12.20 26.37 -70.09
N GLY A 6 12.48 25.04 -70.09
CA GLY A 6 11.76 23.88 -69.52
C GLY A 6 12.36 22.51 -69.96
N ALA A 7 11.70 21.38 -69.57
CA ALA A 7 12.02 19.94 -69.83
C ALA A 7 13.28 19.34 -69.14
N GLY A 8 13.39 18.04 -68.79
CA GLY A 8 12.49 16.85 -68.81
C GLY A 8 13.34 15.53 -68.76
N PRO A 9 12.81 14.28 -68.89
CA PRO A 9 11.50 13.70 -68.51
C PRO A 9 11.56 12.23 -67.94
N LEU A 10 10.41 11.51 -67.84
CA LEU A 10 10.19 10.03 -67.68
C LEU A 10 10.25 9.38 -66.26
N ARG A 11 9.59 8.24 -65.91
CA ARG A 11 8.27 7.53 -66.16
C ARG A 11 8.31 6.14 -65.42
N ALA A 12 7.26 5.30 -65.25
CA ALA A 12 5.84 5.43 -64.82
C ALA A 12 5.14 4.02 -64.74
N GLY A 13 4.19 3.80 -63.80
CA GLY A 13 3.27 2.63 -63.72
C GLY A 13 2.94 2.21 -62.26
N GLN A 14 1.72 2.26 -61.68
CA GLN A 14 0.34 1.76 -61.99
C GLN A 14 0.03 0.37 -61.37
N ALA A 15 -1.15 0.04 -60.80
CA ALA A 15 -2.53 0.64 -60.71
C ALA A 15 -3.26 0.02 -59.45
N GLU A 16 -4.50 0.28 -58.97
CA GLU A 16 -5.54 1.35 -58.81
C GLU A 16 -6.60 0.75 -57.78
N LEU A 17 -7.83 1.15 -57.39
CA LEU A 17 -8.97 2.02 -57.81
C LEU A 17 -9.87 2.45 -56.58
N HIS A 18 -10.47 3.65 -56.62
CA HIS A 18 -11.90 4.12 -56.40
C HIS A 18 -12.92 3.53 -55.38
N ASP A 19 -14.03 4.22 -54.95
CA ASP A 19 -14.45 5.64 -54.67
C ASP A 19 -15.88 5.62 -54.00
N ASP A 20 -16.84 6.58 -53.88
CA ASP A 20 -17.20 7.94 -54.41
C ASP A 20 -18.13 8.72 -53.38
N HIS A 21 -18.86 9.78 -53.79
CA HIS A 21 -19.73 10.72 -53.04
C HIS A 21 -21.27 10.40 -53.10
N ARG A 22 -22.31 11.28 -52.92
CA ARG A 22 -22.52 12.76 -52.72
C ARG A 22 -23.91 13.07 -52.06
N ALA A 23 -24.33 14.35 -51.91
CA ALA A 23 -25.54 14.78 -51.15
C ALA A 23 -26.28 16.06 -51.69
N ALA A 24 -27.56 16.32 -51.34
CA ALA A 24 -28.28 17.61 -51.53
C ALA A 24 -29.71 17.81 -50.86
N LEU A 25 -29.88 18.92 -50.10
CA LEU A 25 -30.99 19.95 -50.04
C LEU A 25 -32.46 19.78 -49.50
N HIS A 26 -32.81 20.71 -48.56
CA HIS A 26 -34.02 21.58 -48.37
C HIS A 26 -35.43 21.18 -47.80
N ALA A 27 -35.70 21.75 -46.60
CA ALA A 27 -36.81 22.68 -46.19
C ALA A 27 -38.29 22.24 -45.91
N GLY A 28 -38.85 22.73 -44.77
CA GLY A 28 -40.31 22.81 -44.48
C GLY A 28 -40.71 22.69 -42.98
N ALA A 29 -41.68 23.48 -42.51
CA ALA A 29 -42.30 23.40 -41.16
C ALA A 29 -43.77 23.90 -41.19
N PRO A 30 -44.72 23.37 -40.38
CA PRO A 30 -44.94 23.87 -39.00
C PRO A 30 -45.51 22.83 -37.97
N ARG A 31 -45.90 23.30 -36.77
CA ARG A 31 -46.71 22.60 -35.71
C ARG A 31 -48.21 23.01 -35.83
N PRO A 32 -49.22 22.50 -35.06
CA PRO A 32 -49.18 21.64 -33.85
C PRO A 32 -50.28 20.52 -33.70
N ASP A 33 -50.30 19.91 -32.51
CA ASP A 33 -51.46 19.41 -31.71
C ASP A 33 -51.63 17.88 -31.44
N ARG A 34 -52.42 17.58 -30.39
CA ARG A 34 -52.40 16.39 -29.51
C ARG A 34 -53.29 15.22 -29.98
N ARG A 35 -52.86 13.97 -29.71
CA ARG A 35 -53.77 12.82 -29.45
C ARG A 35 -53.24 11.89 -28.34
N ARG A 36 -54.16 11.10 -27.76
CA ARG A 36 -53.95 10.20 -26.60
C ARG A 36 -53.48 8.79 -27.04
N PRO A 37 -52.77 8.04 -26.19
CA PRO A 37 -52.66 6.58 -26.27
C PRO A 37 -53.60 5.85 -25.29
N SER A 38 -54.06 4.65 -25.67
CA SER A 38 -54.77 3.63 -24.86
C SER A 38 -54.82 2.32 -25.67
N PRO A 39 -54.98 1.12 -25.07
CA PRO A 39 -54.66 0.70 -23.70
C PRO A 39 -53.74 -0.55 -23.66
N VAL A 40 -53.06 -0.79 -22.54
CA VAL A 40 -52.34 -2.07 -22.29
C VAL A 40 -53.24 -3.02 -21.46
N ARG A 41 -53.24 -4.32 -21.81
CA ARG A 41 -54.06 -5.34 -21.14
C ARG A 41 -53.55 -5.67 -19.73
N ARG A 42 -54.47 -5.89 -18.79
CA ARG A 42 -54.19 -6.49 -17.48
C ARG A 42 -53.92 -7.99 -17.61
N ILE A 43 -52.98 -8.50 -16.83
CA ILE A 43 -52.95 -9.88 -16.31
C ILE A 43 -52.90 -9.77 -14.77
N GLY A 44 -53.56 -10.69 -14.06
CA GLY A 44 -53.92 -10.51 -12.65
C GLY A 44 -52.76 -10.68 -11.66
N LEU A 45 -52.74 -9.81 -10.65
CA LEU A 45 -51.97 -10.03 -9.42
C LEU A 45 -52.63 -11.15 -8.60
N ARG A 46 -51.83 -12.06 -8.04
CA ARG A 46 -52.21 -12.85 -6.86
C ARG A 46 -51.69 -12.13 -5.62
N GLU A 47 -52.51 -12.12 -4.57
CA GLU A 47 -52.13 -11.54 -3.27
C GLU A 47 -51.14 -12.47 -2.55
N LEU A 48 -50.19 -11.86 -1.82
CA LEU A 48 -49.32 -12.52 -0.85
C LEU A 48 -49.25 -11.67 0.43
N PRO A 49 -48.98 -12.26 1.62
CA PRO A 49 -49.49 -11.69 2.87
C PRO A 49 -48.69 -10.50 3.42
N THR A 50 -49.40 -9.59 4.08
CA THR A 50 -48.81 -8.51 4.88
C THR A 50 -48.21 -9.03 6.19
N VAL A 51 -46.89 -9.19 6.22
CA VAL A 51 -46.15 -9.50 7.46
C VAL A 51 -46.21 -8.29 8.40
N ARG A 52 -46.95 -8.42 9.50
CA ARG A 52 -46.98 -7.44 10.58
C ARG A 52 -45.61 -7.39 11.28
N ARG A 53 -45.01 -6.21 11.40
CA ARG A 53 -43.91 -5.98 12.34
C ARG A 53 -44.44 -6.16 13.77
N PRO A 54 -43.81 -6.96 14.65
CA PRO A 54 -44.13 -6.95 16.07
C PRO A 54 -43.60 -5.65 16.70
N ALA A 55 -44.43 -5.01 17.53
CA ALA A 55 -43.99 -3.89 18.37
C ALA A 55 -43.29 -4.44 19.61
N VAL A 56 -41.98 -4.21 19.73
CA VAL A 56 -41.22 -4.53 20.95
C VAL A 56 -41.51 -3.47 22.00
N ARG A 57 -42.12 -3.89 23.12
CA ARG A 57 -42.16 -3.07 24.35
C ARG A 57 -40.80 -3.11 25.03
N TRP A 58 -40.37 -1.95 25.52
CA TRP A 58 -39.27 -1.84 26.47
C TRP A 58 -39.82 -1.99 27.90
N ASP A 59 -39.92 -3.21 28.39
CA ASP A 59 -40.15 -3.46 29.81
C ASP A 59 -38.83 -3.31 30.59
N ARG A 60 -38.88 -2.61 31.74
CA ARG A 60 -37.70 -2.36 32.59
C ARG A 60 -37.35 -3.62 33.40
N PRO A 61 -36.06 -3.99 33.54
CA PRO A 61 -35.64 -4.95 34.56
C PRO A 61 -35.83 -4.34 35.96
N ASP A 62 -36.57 -5.02 36.83
CA ASP A 62 -36.67 -4.64 38.26
C ASP A 62 -35.47 -5.19 39.04
N SER A 63 -35.17 -4.55 40.16
CA SER A 63 -34.11 -4.93 41.08
C SER A 63 -34.55 -6.06 42.03
N ARG A 64 -33.74 -7.12 42.17
CA ARG A 64 -33.20 -7.65 43.45
C ARG A 64 -32.78 -9.14 43.42
N LEU A 65 -31.66 -9.38 44.09
CA LEU A 65 -31.35 -10.55 44.93
C LEU A 65 -31.36 -11.97 44.33
N HIS A 66 -30.18 -12.59 44.35
CA HIS A 66 -30.00 -13.90 45.00
C HIS A 66 -28.78 -13.87 45.94
N ARG A 67 -28.82 -14.61 47.04
CA ARG A 67 -27.76 -14.71 48.06
C ARG A 67 -26.97 -16.03 47.94
N PRO A 68 -25.69 -16.08 48.37
CA PRO A 68 -24.98 -17.34 48.63
C PRO A 68 -25.41 -18.00 49.96
N PRO A 69 -25.09 -19.29 50.17
CA PRO A 69 -25.36 -20.03 51.42
C PRO A 69 -24.32 -19.74 52.54
N PRO A 70 -24.57 -20.16 53.82
CA PRO A 70 -24.01 -19.49 55.01
C PRO A 70 -23.30 -20.38 56.08
N VAL A 71 -22.89 -19.75 57.21
CA VAL A 71 -22.43 -20.30 58.53
C VAL A 71 -20.94 -20.73 58.57
N LEU A 72 -19.97 -20.06 59.25
CA LEU A 72 -19.76 -19.65 60.68
C LEU A 72 -19.09 -20.76 61.56
N PRO A 73 -18.44 -20.47 62.73
CA PRO A 73 -18.12 -19.18 63.40
C PRO A 73 -16.68 -19.02 64.00
N GLY A 74 -16.35 -17.79 64.44
CA GLY A 74 -15.50 -17.51 65.64
C GLY A 74 -14.15 -16.79 65.41
N ALA A 75 -13.61 -15.98 66.34
CA ALA A 75 -14.21 -15.31 67.53
C ALA A 75 -13.25 -14.22 68.09
N GLN A 76 -13.79 -13.08 68.57
CA GLN A 76 -13.14 -12.09 69.49
C GLN A 76 -11.87 -11.36 68.95
N GLU A 77 -11.40 -10.18 69.41
CA GLU A 77 -11.95 -9.09 70.26
C GLU A 77 -11.28 -7.72 69.90
N HIS A 78 -11.59 -6.63 70.62
CA HIS A 78 -11.07 -5.25 70.41
C HIS A 78 -9.74 -4.98 71.19
N PRO A 79 -9.26 -3.72 71.35
CA PRO A 79 -8.53 -2.91 70.37
C PRO A 79 -7.15 -2.42 70.89
N GLY A 80 -6.40 -1.63 70.11
CA GLY A 80 -5.17 -0.95 70.58
C GLY A 80 -4.87 0.35 69.83
N ASP A 81 -4.66 1.45 70.58
CA ASP A 81 -4.28 2.79 70.10
C ASP A 81 -2.88 3.14 70.65
N ALA A 82 -2.02 3.77 69.85
CA ALA A 82 -0.66 4.18 70.23
C ALA A 82 -0.13 5.29 69.31
N ARG A 83 0.70 6.19 69.85
CA ARG A 83 1.19 7.41 69.19
C ARG A 83 2.73 7.54 69.24
N ASP A 84 3.16 8.69 68.71
CA ASP A 84 4.36 9.48 69.06
C ASP A 84 5.70 9.18 68.36
N ASP A 85 6.08 10.14 67.51
CA ASP A 85 7.36 10.86 67.44
C ASP A 85 8.70 10.17 67.76
N CYS A 86 9.67 10.34 66.84
CA CYS A 86 10.92 11.02 67.21
C CYS A 86 11.64 11.68 66.00
N ARG A 87 12.60 12.56 66.27
CA ARG A 87 13.24 13.49 65.30
C ARG A 87 14.71 13.14 65.01
N ALA A 88 15.15 13.32 63.76
CA ALA A 88 16.43 13.96 63.35
C ALA A 88 16.55 13.94 61.80
N GLY A 89 17.22 14.86 61.11
CA GLY A 89 17.89 16.10 61.55
C GLY A 89 19.23 16.33 60.84
N LEU A 90 19.43 17.54 60.25
CA LEU A 90 20.56 17.99 59.39
C LEU A 90 20.46 17.50 57.92
N SER A 91 20.51 18.33 56.85
CA SER A 91 21.30 19.55 56.47
C SER A 91 22.60 19.21 55.73
N ARG A 92 23.00 19.87 54.63
CA ARG A 92 22.47 21.08 53.94
C ARG A 92 22.97 21.19 52.47
N ASP A 93 22.39 22.12 51.70
CA ASP A 93 22.87 23.01 50.60
C ASP A 93 24.23 22.70 49.91
N GLY A 94 24.49 22.94 48.61
CA GLY A 94 23.81 23.62 47.48
C GLY A 94 24.70 23.47 46.22
N ASP A 95 24.55 24.16 45.08
CA ASP A 95 23.60 25.20 44.66
C ASP A 95 23.53 25.24 43.10
N LEU A 96 22.75 26.18 42.53
CA LEU A 96 22.48 26.40 41.09
C LEU A 96 23.72 26.60 40.20
N HIS A 97 23.59 26.26 38.90
CA HIS A 97 23.82 27.25 37.82
C HIS A 97 23.29 26.80 36.44
N ARG A 98 22.75 27.76 35.66
CA ARG A 98 22.54 27.65 34.20
C ARG A 98 23.85 27.93 33.46
N LEU A 99 24.01 27.42 32.23
CA LEU A 99 24.50 28.23 31.08
C LEU A 99 24.26 27.52 29.73
N SER A 100 24.32 28.30 28.65
CA SER A 100 24.10 27.88 27.24
C SER A 100 25.43 27.99 26.44
N PRO A 101 25.52 27.61 25.14
CA PRO A 101 26.77 27.10 24.56
C PRO A 101 27.74 28.18 24.04
N THR A 102 29.01 27.80 23.93
CA THR A 102 30.04 28.51 23.15
C THR A 102 30.93 27.50 22.43
N ALA A 103 31.32 27.78 21.18
CA ALA A 103 32.17 26.90 20.38
C ALA A 103 33.66 27.05 20.72
N LEU A 104 34.46 26.01 20.47
CA LEU A 104 35.93 26.10 20.39
C LEU A 104 36.43 25.68 19.01
N ARG A 105 37.24 26.53 18.38
CA ARG A 105 38.15 26.13 17.30
C ARG A 105 39.43 25.57 17.92
N LEU A 106 40.07 24.62 17.25
CA LEU A 106 41.49 24.31 17.44
C LEU A 106 42.21 24.31 16.09
N GLN A 107 43.43 24.82 16.07
CA GLN A 107 44.36 24.80 14.93
C GLN A 107 45.76 24.36 15.42
N PRO A 108 46.65 23.89 14.53
CA PRO A 108 47.72 22.96 14.90
C PRO A 108 49.06 23.60 15.26
N ALA A 109 49.93 22.78 15.86
CA ALA A 109 51.34 23.05 16.15
C ALA A 109 52.23 21.84 15.75
N PRO A 110 53.56 21.98 15.52
CA PRO A 110 54.15 21.33 14.34
C PRO A 110 55.39 20.41 14.53
N LEU A 111 55.65 19.65 13.46
CA LEU A 111 56.96 19.23 12.91
C LEU A 111 58.06 18.61 13.80
N SER A 112 58.51 17.41 13.41
CA SER A 112 59.94 17.02 13.34
C SER A 112 60.15 15.80 12.42
N ALA A 113 61.24 15.77 11.64
CA ALA A 113 61.62 14.67 10.73
C ALA A 113 63.14 14.60 10.52
N PRO A 114 63.69 13.40 10.24
CA PRO A 114 64.68 13.15 9.16
C PRO A 114 64.45 11.74 8.50
N VAL A 115 65.14 11.12 7.52
CA VAL A 115 66.11 11.37 6.39
C VAL A 115 66.33 9.94 5.79
N HIS A 116 66.48 9.60 4.50
CA HIS A 116 66.42 10.24 3.15
C HIS A 116 66.36 9.10 2.07
N ARG A 117 66.47 9.45 0.78
CA ARG A 117 66.75 8.63 -0.44
C ARG A 117 65.51 8.02 -1.13
N HIS A 118 65.06 8.51 -2.29
CA HIS A 118 65.67 8.54 -3.65
C HIS A 118 65.79 7.14 -4.27
N ARG A 119 65.47 6.90 -5.56
CA ARG A 119 65.51 7.78 -6.75
C ARG A 119 64.23 7.69 -7.63
N ALA A 120 64.17 8.46 -8.73
CA ALA A 120 62.98 8.64 -9.58
C ALA A 120 63.32 8.46 -11.11
N PRO A 121 62.53 8.90 -12.14
CA PRO A 121 62.19 8.06 -13.29
C PRO A 121 62.61 8.64 -14.68
N ASP A 122 62.13 8.07 -15.79
CA ASP A 122 61.91 8.82 -17.04
C ASP A 122 60.75 8.27 -17.92
N ARG A 123 60.46 8.96 -19.02
CA ARG A 123 59.34 8.90 -19.97
C ARG A 123 59.72 8.06 -21.22
N ARG A 124 58.88 7.78 -22.24
CA ARG A 124 58.13 8.71 -23.13
C ARG A 124 57.28 7.94 -24.17
N ASP A 125 56.52 8.66 -24.99
CA ASP A 125 55.59 8.23 -26.04
C ASP A 125 56.25 7.62 -27.30
N SER A 126 55.54 6.74 -28.04
CA SER A 126 54.96 7.06 -29.37
C SER A 126 54.40 5.83 -30.14
N ASP A 127 53.28 6.05 -30.84
CA ASP A 127 52.66 5.23 -31.91
C ASP A 127 53.29 5.56 -33.30
N PRO A 128 52.91 4.94 -34.44
CA PRO A 128 52.49 3.54 -34.70
C PRO A 128 53.20 2.96 -35.96
N GLU A 129 52.79 1.78 -36.47
CA GLU A 129 52.36 1.55 -37.88
C GLU A 129 52.48 0.09 -38.41
N LEU A 130 51.49 -0.19 -39.27
CA LEU A 130 51.25 -1.26 -40.25
C LEU A 130 52.44 -2.02 -40.88
N HIS A 131 52.22 -3.31 -41.19
CA HIS A 131 52.31 -3.78 -42.59
C HIS A 131 51.46 -5.05 -42.85
N GLN A 132 51.28 -5.41 -44.13
CA GLN A 132 50.30 -6.39 -44.62
C GLN A 132 50.94 -7.60 -45.34
N GLY A 133 50.22 -8.73 -45.38
CA GLY A 133 50.31 -9.77 -46.42
C GLY A 133 51.38 -10.87 -46.24
N SER A 134 51.34 -11.97 -46.99
CA SER A 134 50.21 -12.57 -47.73
C SER A 134 50.46 -14.07 -48.05
N ASP A 135 49.46 -14.72 -48.64
CA ASP A 135 49.52 -15.93 -49.47
C ASP A 135 49.89 -17.33 -48.95
N THR A 136 48.81 -18.10 -48.77
CA THR A 136 48.49 -19.33 -49.54
C THR A 136 49.58 -20.36 -49.90
N THR A 137 49.35 -21.60 -49.46
CA THR A 137 49.27 -22.80 -50.33
C THR A 137 48.64 -23.95 -49.52
N GLY A 138 48.02 -24.95 -50.16
CA GLY A 138 47.22 -25.95 -49.45
C GLY A 138 47.31 -27.38 -49.99
N ARG A 139 47.01 -28.36 -49.13
CA ARG A 139 46.75 -29.76 -49.51
C ARG A 139 45.59 -30.35 -48.71
N ARG A 140 44.68 -31.06 -49.40
CA ARG A 140 43.57 -31.81 -48.78
C ARG A 140 43.97 -33.27 -48.55
N ARG A 141 43.63 -33.79 -47.37
CA ARG A 141 42.98 -35.11 -47.15
C ARG A 141 42.39 -35.10 -45.73
N GLY A 142 41.23 -35.71 -45.53
CA GLY A 142 40.39 -35.48 -44.34
C GLY A 142 40.04 -36.73 -43.54
N GLY A 143 39.52 -36.53 -42.34
CA GLY A 143 38.96 -37.58 -41.50
C GLY A 143 38.52 -37.07 -40.13
N ARG A 144 37.28 -37.41 -39.72
CA ARG A 144 36.67 -37.18 -38.38
C ARG A 144 36.41 -35.72 -37.96
N ARG A 145 35.19 -35.23 -38.26
CA ARG A 145 34.52 -34.23 -37.41
C ARG A 145 34.25 -34.86 -36.02
N ARG A 146 34.89 -34.37 -34.95
CA ARG A 146 34.30 -34.47 -33.60
C ARG A 146 33.22 -33.39 -33.45
N LEU A 147 32.18 -33.65 -32.67
CA LEU A 147 31.09 -32.71 -32.44
C LEU A 147 31.59 -31.50 -31.61
N LYS A 148 31.15 -30.29 -32.00
CA LYS A 148 31.11 -29.13 -31.10
C LYS A 148 29.71 -29.06 -30.47
N SER A 149 29.48 -29.84 -29.42
CA SER A 149 28.19 -29.90 -28.69
C SER A 149 28.31 -29.41 -27.25
N ASP A 150 29.40 -29.74 -26.57
CA ASP A 150 29.40 -29.78 -25.10
C ASP A 150 29.68 -28.39 -24.46
N THR A 151 30.25 -27.45 -25.20
CA THR A 151 30.59 -26.11 -24.69
C THR A 151 29.38 -25.17 -24.59
N GLN A 152 28.39 -25.28 -25.48
CA GLN A 152 27.19 -24.42 -25.41
C GLN A 152 26.26 -24.84 -24.27
N LEU A 153 26.07 -26.16 -24.04
CA LEU A 153 25.31 -26.68 -22.90
C LEU A 153 25.88 -26.22 -21.55
N SER A 154 27.21 -26.06 -21.45
CA SER A 154 27.88 -25.56 -20.24
C SER A 154 27.54 -24.09 -19.94
N GLN A 155 27.59 -23.21 -20.95
CA GLN A 155 27.28 -21.78 -20.78
C GLN A 155 25.81 -21.54 -20.47
N THR A 156 24.87 -22.23 -21.13
CA THR A 156 23.45 -22.16 -20.78
C THR A 156 23.21 -22.66 -19.35
N GLY A 157 23.94 -23.69 -18.89
CA GLY A 157 23.91 -24.16 -17.50
C GLY A 157 24.53 -23.19 -16.48
N ALA A 158 25.41 -22.27 -16.89
CA ALA A 158 25.91 -21.18 -16.04
C ALA A 158 24.84 -20.08 -15.87
N ILE A 159 24.21 -19.64 -16.96
CA ILE A 159 23.10 -18.66 -16.93
C ILE A 159 21.90 -19.24 -16.16
N LEU A 160 21.61 -20.54 -16.32
CA LEU A 160 20.58 -21.22 -15.53
C LEU A 160 20.87 -21.24 -14.02
N ARG A 161 22.15 -21.17 -13.62
CA ARG A 161 22.54 -21.01 -12.19
C ARG A 161 22.36 -19.56 -11.73
N ALA A 162 22.62 -18.56 -12.56
CA ALA A 162 22.25 -17.18 -12.22
C ALA A 162 20.73 -17.02 -12.06
N ALA A 163 19.94 -17.55 -13.00
CA ALA A 163 18.48 -17.39 -13.04
C ALA A 163 17.69 -18.27 -12.04
N LEU A 164 18.27 -19.36 -11.51
CA LEU A 164 17.58 -20.30 -10.60
C LEU A 164 18.40 -20.69 -9.34
N LYS A 165 19.57 -20.09 -9.08
CA LYS A 165 20.47 -20.56 -7.99
C LYS A 165 21.33 -19.48 -7.32
N LYS A 166 20.67 -18.56 -6.57
CA LYS A 166 21.17 -18.23 -5.22
C LYS A 166 20.14 -17.66 -4.24
N GLU A 167 18.98 -17.18 -4.70
CA GLU A 167 17.83 -17.04 -3.78
C GLU A 167 17.47 -18.42 -3.21
N ARG A 168 17.67 -18.61 -1.90
CA ARG A 168 17.03 -19.68 -1.15
C ARG A 168 15.53 -19.40 -1.16
N ARG A 169 14.75 -19.99 -2.08
CA ARG A 169 13.29 -19.80 -2.12
C ARG A 169 12.66 -20.23 -0.80
N ASN A 170 12.37 -19.25 0.06
CA ASN A 170 12.04 -19.41 1.47
C ASN A 170 10.56 -19.73 1.64
N TRP A 171 10.18 -20.91 1.15
CA TRP A 171 8.81 -21.42 1.19
C TRP A 171 8.51 -21.99 2.58
N ILE A 172 7.81 -21.21 3.39
CA ILE A 172 7.33 -21.64 4.71
C ILE A 172 6.13 -22.56 4.47
N LEU A 173 6.34 -23.86 4.64
CA LEU A 173 5.30 -24.88 4.48
C LEU A 173 4.32 -24.85 5.67
N PRO A 174 3.03 -25.19 5.46
CA PRO A 174 2.05 -25.21 6.54
C PRO A 174 2.31 -26.38 7.49
N GLU A 175 1.97 -26.20 8.77
CA GLU A 175 1.91 -27.31 9.72
C GLU A 175 0.88 -28.36 9.29
N PRO A 176 1.10 -29.67 9.59
CA PRO A 176 0.11 -30.71 9.38
C PRO A 176 -1.24 -30.37 10.04
N LEU A 177 -2.32 -30.45 9.27
CA LEU A 177 -3.69 -30.25 9.76
C LEU A 177 -4.00 -31.13 10.99
N ARG A 178 -4.25 -30.48 12.13
CA ARG A 178 -4.76 -31.12 13.35
C ARG A 178 -6.29 -31.26 13.27
N ALA A 179 -6.88 -32.03 14.18
CA ALA A 179 -8.35 -32.17 14.24
C ALA A 179 -9.04 -30.82 14.53
N GLN A 180 -10.12 -30.52 13.79
CA GLN A 180 -10.88 -29.27 13.89
C GLN A 180 -12.39 -29.57 14.05
N PRO A 181 -12.87 -29.88 15.27
CA PRO A 181 -14.26 -30.25 15.49
C PRO A 181 -15.24 -29.14 15.08
N GLY A 182 -16.25 -29.51 14.29
CA GLY A 182 -17.29 -28.60 13.79
C GLY A 182 -16.94 -27.89 12.48
N LEU A 183 -15.75 -28.11 11.90
CA LEU A 183 -15.36 -27.58 10.59
C LEU A 183 -15.46 -28.63 9.45
N GLU A 184 -16.02 -29.81 9.71
CA GLU A 184 -16.02 -30.95 8.77
C GLU A 184 -16.81 -30.70 7.48
N ALA A 185 -17.74 -29.73 7.49
CA ALA A 185 -18.50 -29.29 6.32
C ALA A 185 -17.61 -28.62 5.26
N PHE A 186 -16.44 -28.10 5.64
CA PHE A 186 -15.49 -27.45 4.75
C PHE A 186 -14.47 -28.42 4.14
N SER A 187 -13.96 -28.06 2.96
CA SER A 187 -12.93 -28.84 2.26
C SER A 187 -11.65 -29.00 3.10
N PRO A 188 -10.88 -30.10 2.91
CA PRO A 188 -9.61 -30.29 3.62
C PRO A 188 -8.60 -29.16 3.38
N VAL A 189 -8.60 -28.59 2.17
CA VAL A 189 -7.70 -27.48 1.79
C VAL A 189 -8.09 -26.20 2.55
N PHE A 190 -9.38 -25.86 2.62
CA PHE A 190 -9.84 -24.71 3.39
C PHE A 190 -9.61 -24.89 4.90
N ARG A 191 -9.83 -26.10 5.43
CA ARG A 191 -9.50 -26.44 6.82
C ARG A 191 -8.02 -26.27 7.15
N GLN A 192 -7.12 -26.64 6.23
CA GLN A 192 -5.67 -26.41 6.36
C GLN A 192 -5.30 -24.92 6.34
N ILE A 193 -5.98 -24.09 5.52
CA ILE A 193 -5.86 -22.62 5.54
C ILE A 193 -6.31 -22.07 6.91
N LEU A 194 -7.48 -22.47 7.40
CA LEU A 194 -7.98 -22.05 8.71
C LEU A 194 -7.04 -22.45 9.85
N HIS A 195 -6.45 -23.66 9.79
CA HIS A 195 -5.45 -24.14 10.76
C HIS A 195 -4.21 -23.23 10.79
N GLY A 196 -3.67 -22.85 9.64
CA GLY A 196 -2.56 -21.90 9.53
C GLY A 196 -2.87 -20.49 10.06
N ARG A 197 -4.16 -20.14 10.17
CA ARG A 197 -4.69 -18.88 10.72
C ARG A 197 -5.13 -19.00 12.18
N SER A 198 -4.75 -20.07 12.88
CA SER A 198 -5.16 -20.38 14.26
C SER A 198 -6.69 -20.56 14.47
N VAL A 199 -7.45 -20.72 13.39
CA VAL A 199 -8.89 -21.03 13.42
C VAL A 199 -9.05 -22.55 13.45
N THR A 200 -9.47 -23.08 14.60
CA THR A 200 -9.51 -24.53 14.87
C THR A 200 -10.90 -25.07 15.19
N ARG A 201 -11.87 -24.18 15.44
CA ARG A 201 -13.24 -24.49 15.87
C ARG A 201 -14.20 -23.49 15.24
N GLN A 202 -15.45 -23.91 14.99
CA GLN A 202 -16.47 -23.06 14.38
C GLN A 202 -16.67 -21.72 15.12
N SER A 203 -16.60 -21.71 16.45
CA SER A 203 -16.73 -20.49 17.27
C SER A 203 -15.61 -19.44 17.09
N GLN A 204 -14.50 -19.79 16.42
CA GLN A 204 -13.48 -18.83 16.00
C GLN A 204 -13.72 -18.32 14.56
N LEU A 205 -14.43 -19.09 13.74
CA LEU A 205 -14.77 -18.76 12.36
C LEU A 205 -16.03 -17.88 12.27
N ASP A 206 -17.03 -18.15 13.11
CA ASP A 206 -18.30 -17.39 13.11
C ASP A 206 -18.09 -15.87 13.26
N PRO A 207 -17.25 -15.34 14.18
CA PRO A 207 -17.00 -13.90 14.26
C PRO A 207 -16.32 -13.30 13.02
N TRP A 208 -15.49 -14.09 12.30
CA TRP A 208 -14.79 -13.68 11.07
C TRP A 208 -15.74 -13.59 9.87
N LEU A 209 -16.68 -14.52 9.77
CA LEU A 209 -17.71 -14.55 8.73
C LEU A 209 -18.83 -13.53 9.01
N GLN A 210 -19.24 -13.41 10.28
CA GLN A 210 -20.22 -12.46 10.81
C GLN A 210 -19.58 -11.12 11.24
N THR A 211 -18.42 -10.74 10.65
CA THR A 211 -17.86 -9.40 10.86
C THR A 211 -18.69 -8.36 10.10
N ASP A 212 -19.60 -7.70 10.80
CA ASP A 212 -20.53 -6.67 10.32
C ASP A 212 -20.37 -5.36 11.12
N LEU A 213 -21.06 -4.30 10.69
CA LEU A 213 -21.04 -2.99 11.36
C LEU A 213 -22.06 -2.89 12.51
N ASP A 214 -23.05 -3.77 12.57
CA ASP A 214 -24.07 -3.79 13.63
C ASP A 214 -23.47 -4.19 14.99
N ARG A 215 -22.29 -4.83 14.97
CA ARG A 215 -21.48 -5.21 16.15
C ARG A 215 -20.28 -4.28 16.41
N ALA A 216 -20.21 -3.14 15.72
CA ALA A 216 -19.15 -2.15 15.90
C ALA A 216 -19.13 -1.60 17.35
N PRO A 217 -17.96 -1.39 17.99
CA PRO A 217 -17.90 -0.82 19.34
C PRO A 217 -18.47 0.61 19.40
N ASP A 218 -19.05 0.95 20.55
CA ASP A 218 -19.56 2.29 20.86
C ASP A 218 -18.48 3.37 20.61
N PRO A 219 -18.72 4.36 19.74
CA PRO A 219 -17.72 5.39 19.45
C PRO A 219 -17.36 6.24 20.67
N PHE A 220 -18.21 6.34 21.70
CA PHE A 220 -17.90 7.07 22.93
C PHE A 220 -16.90 6.36 23.86
N LEU A 221 -16.46 5.14 23.50
CA LEU A 221 -15.28 4.51 24.09
C LEU A 221 -13.96 5.09 23.53
N LEU A 222 -14.00 5.80 22.39
CA LEU A 222 -12.86 6.62 21.96
C LEU A 222 -12.73 7.82 22.90
N LYS A 223 -11.53 8.02 23.44
CA LYS A 223 -11.24 9.16 24.30
C LYS A 223 -11.54 10.49 23.58
N ASP A 224 -12.03 11.46 24.35
CA ASP A 224 -12.46 12.81 23.97
C ASP A 224 -13.58 12.90 22.91
N MET A 225 -14.14 11.77 22.43
CA MET A 225 -15.22 11.74 21.43
C MET A 225 -16.44 12.59 21.82
N ALA A 226 -16.88 12.51 23.08
CA ALA A 226 -18.01 13.30 23.58
C ALA A 226 -17.70 14.81 23.57
N VAL A 227 -16.47 15.20 23.93
CA VAL A 227 -16.02 16.59 23.92
C VAL A 227 -16.01 17.13 22.49
N ALA A 228 -15.42 16.38 21.55
CA ALA A 228 -15.42 16.74 20.14
C ALA A 228 -16.83 16.91 19.56
N CYS A 229 -17.77 16.01 19.89
CA CYS A 229 -19.16 16.12 19.47
C CYS A 229 -19.82 17.42 19.96
N ASP A 230 -19.62 17.78 21.23
CA ASP A 230 -20.21 18.97 21.83
C ASP A 230 -19.60 20.26 21.25
N LEU A 231 -18.27 20.31 21.07
CA LEU A 231 -17.56 21.43 20.44
C LEU A 231 -18.02 21.66 18.99
N ILE A 232 -18.28 20.59 18.23
CA ILE A 232 -18.82 20.65 16.86
C ILE A 232 -20.29 21.10 16.87
N ALA A 233 -21.10 20.60 17.81
CA ALA A 233 -22.49 21.02 17.98
C ALA A 233 -22.60 22.52 18.23
N GLU A 234 -21.80 23.06 19.16
CA GLU A 234 -21.70 24.48 19.47
C GLU A 234 -21.26 25.31 18.26
N ALA A 235 -20.25 24.83 17.51
CA ALA A 235 -19.75 25.54 16.33
C ALA A 235 -20.85 25.67 15.27
N ILE A 236 -21.58 24.58 14.96
CA ILE A 236 -22.68 24.59 13.99
C ILE A 236 -23.85 25.44 14.49
N ALA A 237 -24.26 25.29 15.75
CA ALA A 237 -25.37 26.05 16.33
C ALA A 237 -25.07 27.56 16.42
N GLY A 238 -23.81 27.94 16.63
CA GLY A 238 -23.34 29.33 16.64
C GLY A 238 -23.04 29.91 15.26
N GLY A 239 -23.26 29.17 14.16
CA GLY A 239 -22.90 29.61 12.81
C GLY A 239 -21.39 29.83 12.61
N GLN A 240 -20.55 29.17 13.42
CA GLN A 240 -19.10 29.29 13.36
C GLN A 240 -18.54 28.52 12.17
N ARG A 241 -17.61 29.14 11.46
CA ARG A 241 -16.84 28.48 10.39
C ARG A 241 -15.90 27.42 10.98
N ILE A 242 -16.00 26.21 10.45
CA ILE A 242 -15.17 25.06 10.80
C ILE A 242 -14.18 24.82 9.65
N ALA A 243 -12.92 24.53 9.96
CA ALA A 243 -11.96 24.01 8.98
C ALA A 243 -11.74 22.51 9.20
N VAL A 244 -11.89 21.71 8.14
CA VAL A 244 -11.47 20.30 8.12
C VAL A 244 -10.10 20.24 7.43
N TYR A 245 -9.09 19.76 8.15
CA TYR A 245 -7.68 19.77 7.75
C TYR A 245 -7.21 18.31 7.57
N GLY A 246 -7.06 17.84 6.33
CA GLY A 246 -6.50 16.51 6.04
C GLY A 246 -4.99 16.53 5.80
N ASP A 247 -4.34 15.37 5.79
CA ASP A 247 -3.05 15.19 5.11
C ASP A 247 -3.21 14.90 3.60
N TYR A 248 -2.12 14.93 2.83
CA TYR A 248 -2.08 14.85 1.36
C TYR A 248 -2.22 13.43 0.79
N ASP A 249 -2.36 12.45 1.67
CA ASP A 249 -2.42 11.01 1.44
C ASP A 249 -3.88 10.55 1.25
N ALA A 250 -4.10 9.32 0.80
CA ALA A 250 -5.44 8.75 0.63
C ALA A 250 -6.22 8.59 1.93
N ASP A 251 -5.57 8.39 3.09
CA ASP A 251 -6.29 8.34 4.36
C ASP A 251 -6.71 9.75 4.81
N GLY A 252 -5.76 10.69 4.96
CA GLY A 252 -6.03 12.11 5.21
C GLY A 252 -7.07 12.75 4.28
N VAL A 253 -6.99 12.49 2.96
CA VAL A 253 -8.00 12.91 1.97
C VAL A 253 -9.37 12.29 2.30
N THR A 254 -9.47 10.96 2.48
CA THR A 254 -10.79 10.30 2.66
C THR A 254 -11.40 10.52 4.05
N ALA A 255 -10.59 10.75 5.07
CA ALA A 255 -11.00 11.24 6.38
C ALA A 255 -11.59 12.66 6.27
N CYS A 256 -10.93 13.56 5.54
CA CYS A 256 -11.43 14.90 5.23
C CYS A 256 -12.74 14.86 4.42
N VAL A 257 -12.84 14.02 3.38
CA VAL A 257 -14.09 13.74 2.63
C VAL A 257 -15.20 13.30 3.58
N THR A 258 -14.90 12.37 4.49
CA THR A 258 -15.88 11.78 5.41
C THR A 258 -16.49 12.86 6.30
N LEU A 259 -15.67 13.64 7.02
CA LEU A 259 -16.18 14.74 7.84
C LEU A 259 -16.87 15.82 7.01
N ALA A 260 -16.31 16.19 5.85
CA ALA A 260 -16.90 17.22 4.98
C ALA A 260 -18.31 16.86 4.49
N ARG A 261 -18.55 15.61 4.07
CA ARG A 261 -19.88 15.11 3.69
C ARG A 261 -20.87 15.18 4.86
N GLY A 262 -20.47 14.64 6.02
CA GLY A 262 -21.36 14.57 7.20
C GLY A 262 -21.69 15.95 7.77
N LEU A 263 -20.71 16.82 7.95
CA LEU A 263 -20.91 18.15 8.52
C LEU A 263 -21.68 19.09 7.55
N ARG A 264 -21.51 18.95 6.22
CA ARG A 264 -22.34 19.67 5.24
C ARG A 264 -23.82 19.25 5.31
N SER A 265 -24.11 17.95 5.52
CA SER A 265 -25.51 17.47 5.60
C SER A 265 -26.33 18.08 6.74
N VAL A 266 -25.66 18.55 7.80
CA VAL A 266 -26.29 19.25 8.93
C VAL A 266 -26.23 20.78 8.85
N GLY A 267 -25.59 21.34 7.81
CA GLY A 267 -25.57 22.78 7.52
C GLY A 267 -24.34 23.54 8.03
N ALA A 268 -23.21 22.88 8.28
CA ALA A 268 -21.98 23.55 8.72
C ALA A 268 -21.33 24.42 7.62
N ASP A 269 -20.87 25.63 7.98
CA ASP A 269 -19.98 26.44 7.13
C ASP A 269 -18.56 25.87 7.20
N LEU A 270 -18.12 25.19 6.13
CA LEU A 270 -16.84 24.49 6.08
C LEU A 270 -15.82 25.15 5.15
N ILE A 271 -14.62 25.37 5.68
CA ILE A 271 -13.40 25.30 4.88
C ILE A 271 -12.93 23.84 4.86
N THR A 272 -12.56 23.34 3.69
CA THR A 272 -11.72 22.15 3.52
C THR A 272 -10.29 22.56 3.19
N TYR A 273 -9.31 21.87 3.77
CA TYR A 273 -7.89 22.16 3.59
C TYR A 273 -7.06 20.87 3.60
N ILE A 274 -6.00 20.85 2.80
CA ILE A 274 -4.94 19.85 2.81
C ILE A 274 -3.62 20.59 2.52
N PRO A 275 -2.54 20.41 3.30
CA PRO A 275 -1.27 21.11 3.09
C PRO A 275 -0.54 20.60 1.84
N ASN A 276 0.15 21.50 1.15
CA ASN A 276 0.94 21.09 -0.01
C ASN A 276 2.27 20.43 0.43
N ARG A 277 2.42 19.15 0.10
CA ARG A 277 3.58 18.31 0.40
C ARG A 277 4.95 18.95 0.10
N PHE A 278 5.03 19.76 -0.96
CA PHE A 278 6.30 20.28 -1.46
C PHE A 278 6.68 21.64 -0.85
N THR A 279 5.70 22.47 -0.50
CA THR A 279 5.94 23.81 0.06
C THR A 279 5.75 23.90 1.57
N GLU A 280 4.87 23.09 2.15
CA GLU A 280 4.54 23.09 3.59
C GLU A 280 5.08 21.84 4.32
N GLY A 281 5.21 20.72 3.62
CA GLY A 281 5.64 19.45 4.22
C GLY A 281 4.48 18.55 4.62
N TYR A 282 4.50 18.00 5.84
CA TYR A 282 3.57 16.98 6.33
C TYR A 282 2.96 17.38 7.68
N GLY A 283 1.67 17.09 7.86
CA GLY A 283 0.94 17.29 9.10
C GLY A 283 0.62 18.75 9.45
N LEU A 284 0.01 18.94 10.62
CA LEU A 284 -0.51 20.24 11.06
C LEU A 284 0.62 21.27 11.29
N ASN A 285 0.62 22.33 10.49
CA ASN A 285 1.57 23.44 10.57
C ASN A 285 0.93 24.77 11.04
N LEU A 286 1.75 25.70 11.54
CA LEU A 286 1.27 26.97 12.11
C LEU A 286 0.84 28.00 11.06
N GLU A 287 1.42 27.98 9.87
CA GLU A 287 1.15 28.98 8.82
C GLU A 287 -0.25 28.76 8.22
N ALA A 288 -0.62 27.51 7.97
CA ALA A 288 -1.97 27.10 7.60
C ALA A 288 -3.01 27.39 8.71
N LEU A 289 -2.66 27.19 9.99
CA LEU A 289 -3.54 27.60 11.10
C LEU A 289 -3.80 29.12 11.11
N ASN A 290 -2.80 29.93 10.77
CA ASN A 290 -2.95 31.38 10.65
C ASN A 290 -3.85 31.76 9.45
N ASP A 291 -3.66 31.15 8.28
CA ASP A 291 -4.53 31.37 7.09
C ASP A 291 -5.99 31.00 7.39
N LEU A 292 -6.23 29.82 7.96
CA LEU A 292 -7.57 29.34 8.29
C LEU A 292 -8.26 30.28 9.31
N HIS A 293 -7.52 30.83 10.27
CA HIS A 293 -8.05 31.83 11.20
C HIS A 293 -8.37 33.17 10.50
N ALA A 294 -7.50 33.64 9.61
CA ALA A 294 -7.72 34.85 8.81
C ALA A 294 -8.95 34.71 7.88
N ARG A 295 -9.20 33.51 7.36
CA ARG A 295 -10.40 33.11 6.60
C ARG A 295 -11.64 32.88 7.48
N GLY A 296 -11.52 33.08 8.79
CA GLY A 296 -12.61 33.14 9.76
C GLY A 296 -12.86 31.86 10.56
N ALA A 297 -12.08 30.79 10.39
CA ALA A 297 -12.29 29.53 11.10
C ALA A 297 -12.13 29.70 12.63
N LYS A 298 -13.09 29.19 13.39
CA LYS A 298 -13.09 29.20 14.87
C LYS A 298 -12.93 27.81 15.49
N LEU A 299 -13.16 26.77 14.69
CA LEU A 299 -12.85 25.39 15.02
C LEU A 299 -12.05 24.78 13.87
N VAL A 300 -10.96 24.09 14.18
CA VAL A 300 -10.23 23.22 13.27
C VAL A 300 -10.45 21.78 13.71
N ILE A 301 -10.74 20.88 12.77
CA ILE A 301 -10.77 19.44 12.98
C ILE A 301 -9.73 18.85 12.06
N THR A 302 -8.66 18.27 12.61
CA THR A 302 -7.66 17.57 11.78
C THR A 302 -8.10 16.14 11.48
N CYS A 303 -7.61 15.64 10.36
CA CYS A 303 -7.81 14.30 9.83
C CYS A 303 -6.43 13.76 9.46
N ASP A 304 -6.05 12.62 10.03
CA ASP A 304 -4.78 11.91 9.74
C ASP A 304 -3.49 12.67 10.09
N CYS A 305 -3.61 13.68 10.95
CA CYS A 305 -2.46 14.40 11.47
C CYS A 305 -2.81 15.13 12.77
N GLY A 306 -1.79 15.59 13.48
CA GLY A 306 -1.93 16.46 14.66
C GLY A 306 -1.54 15.80 15.99
N THR A 307 -1.53 14.47 16.10
CA THR A 307 -1.17 13.76 17.36
C THR A 307 0.17 14.20 17.92
N ASN A 308 1.13 14.53 17.04
CA ASN A 308 2.49 14.89 17.42
C ASN A 308 2.84 16.36 17.09
N SER A 309 1.88 17.17 16.64
CA SER A 309 2.08 18.57 16.23
C SER A 309 2.06 19.55 17.43
N VAL A 310 2.84 19.23 18.47
CA VAL A 310 2.83 19.93 19.78
C VAL A 310 3.05 21.43 19.64
N GLU A 311 4.03 21.87 18.85
CA GLU A 311 4.35 23.29 18.69
C GLU A 311 3.23 24.05 17.95
N ALA A 312 2.73 23.51 16.84
CA ALA A 312 1.67 24.14 16.05
C ALA A 312 0.36 24.27 16.86
N ALA A 313 -0.01 23.22 17.62
CA ALA A 313 -1.18 23.24 18.50
C ALA A 313 -1.03 24.26 19.63
N ALA A 314 0.14 24.35 20.26
CA ALA A 314 0.43 25.30 21.34
C ALA A 314 0.54 26.76 20.88
N ARG A 315 0.94 26.99 19.61
CA ARG A 315 1.08 28.33 19.01
C ARG A 315 -0.14 28.79 18.21
N ARG A 316 -1.24 28.00 18.17
CA ARG A 316 -2.43 28.30 17.35
C ARG A 316 -3.05 29.68 17.64
N PRO A 317 -3.70 30.32 16.66
CA PRO A 317 -4.34 31.62 16.84
C PRO A 317 -5.31 31.71 18.04
N PRO A 318 -5.28 32.80 18.82
CA PRO A 318 -6.19 33.00 19.97
C PRO A 318 -7.66 32.87 19.59
N GLY A 319 -8.43 32.11 20.38
CA GLY A 319 -9.85 31.86 20.11
C GLY A 319 -10.13 30.90 18.95
N MET A 320 -9.13 30.19 18.43
CA MET A 320 -9.30 29.02 17.57
C MET A 320 -9.30 27.74 18.43
N ARG A 321 -10.37 26.97 18.35
CA ARG A 321 -10.45 25.61 18.93
C ARG A 321 -9.87 24.59 17.96
N LEU A 322 -9.27 23.52 18.49
CA LEU A 322 -8.57 22.50 17.72
C LEU A 322 -8.95 21.11 18.24
N ILE A 323 -9.67 20.34 17.42
CA ILE A 323 -9.91 18.91 17.59
C ILE A 323 -8.93 18.15 16.69
N VAL A 324 -8.30 17.11 17.22
CA VAL A 324 -7.46 16.21 16.42
C VAL A 324 -8.16 14.87 16.22
N THR A 325 -8.25 14.40 14.97
CA THR A 325 -8.68 13.03 14.63
C THR A 325 -7.61 12.33 13.80
N ASP A 326 -7.02 11.28 14.36
CA ASP A 326 -5.73 10.75 13.92
C ASP A 326 -5.55 9.31 14.46
N HIS A 327 -4.62 8.55 13.88
CA HIS A 327 -4.33 7.16 14.24
C HIS A 327 -2.81 6.88 14.42
N HIS A 328 -1.95 7.89 14.26
CA HIS A 328 -0.50 7.77 14.41
C HIS A 328 -0.08 7.40 15.84
N GLU A 329 1.14 6.90 15.99
CA GLU A 329 1.71 6.60 17.32
C GLU A 329 1.76 7.86 18.19
N VAL A 330 1.30 7.75 19.44
CA VAL A 330 1.19 8.88 20.36
C VAL A 330 2.54 9.16 21.03
N GLY A 331 3.13 10.30 20.71
CA GLY A 331 4.40 10.75 21.28
C GLY A 331 4.35 11.07 22.77
N VAL A 332 5.52 11.18 23.39
CA VAL A 332 5.69 11.43 24.84
C VAL A 332 5.07 12.76 25.29
N GLN A 333 5.04 13.77 24.41
CA GLN A 333 4.38 15.04 24.66
C GLN A 333 3.07 15.10 23.86
N ARG A 334 1.93 15.23 24.55
CA ARG A 334 0.64 15.46 23.89
C ARG A 334 0.51 16.91 23.41
N PRO A 335 -0.16 17.18 22.27
CA PRO A 335 -0.40 18.51 21.77
C PRO A 335 -1.47 19.21 22.62
N ALA A 336 -1.37 20.53 22.78
CA ALA A 336 -2.29 21.32 23.59
C ALA A 336 -3.62 21.58 22.85
N VAL A 337 -4.48 20.57 22.73
CA VAL A 337 -5.71 20.60 21.91
C VAL A 337 -6.99 20.59 22.76
N ASP A 338 -8.12 20.94 22.16
CA ASP A 338 -9.42 20.97 22.83
C ASP A 338 -10.07 19.56 22.92
N ALA A 339 -9.71 18.65 22.01
CA ALA A 339 -9.99 17.21 22.07
C ALA A 339 -8.99 16.42 21.23
N LEU A 340 -8.54 15.25 21.69
CA LEU A 340 -7.71 14.31 20.94
C LEU A 340 -8.43 12.98 20.73
N ILE A 341 -8.95 12.73 19.53
CA ILE A 341 -9.50 11.43 19.12
C ILE A 341 -8.40 10.65 18.38
N ASN A 342 -7.64 9.88 19.14
CA ASN A 342 -6.73 8.86 18.61
C ASN A 342 -6.89 7.58 19.46
N PRO A 343 -7.14 6.40 18.85
CA PRO A 343 -7.43 5.19 19.60
C PRO A 343 -6.19 4.61 20.32
N LYS A 344 -4.97 4.96 19.89
CA LYS A 344 -3.69 4.53 20.50
C LYS A 344 -3.27 5.37 21.71
N GLN A 345 -4.13 6.25 22.22
CA GLN A 345 -3.84 6.96 23.48
C GLN A 345 -3.71 5.95 24.63
N PRO A 346 -2.67 6.04 25.48
CA PRO A 346 -2.46 5.11 26.62
C PRO A 346 -3.60 5.03 27.64
N ASP A 347 -4.57 5.95 27.58
CA ASP A 347 -5.76 6.03 28.42
C ASP A 347 -7.07 5.98 27.60
N CYS A 348 -7.04 5.42 26.39
CA CYS A 348 -8.23 5.14 25.59
C CYS A 348 -8.94 3.86 26.07
N ALA A 349 -10.27 3.87 26.13
CA ALA A 349 -11.08 2.69 26.47
C ALA A 349 -11.54 1.90 25.23
N TYR A 350 -11.16 2.34 24.02
CA TYR A 350 -11.63 1.76 22.77
C TYR A 350 -10.98 0.40 22.48
N PRO A 351 -11.74 -0.67 22.18
CA PRO A 351 -11.22 -2.03 22.14
C PRO A 351 -10.46 -2.40 20.85
N PHE A 352 -10.21 -1.44 19.94
CA PHE A 352 -9.50 -1.67 18.68
C PHE A 352 -8.69 -0.44 18.25
N ASP A 353 -7.38 -0.51 18.41
CA ASP A 353 -6.40 0.54 18.15
C ASP A 353 -5.93 0.64 16.68
N GLY A 354 -6.23 -0.38 15.87
CA GLY A 354 -5.79 -0.51 14.48
C GLY A 354 -6.62 0.24 13.43
N LEU A 355 -7.48 1.19 13.81
CA LEU A 355 -8.25 1.99 12.84
C LEU A 355 -7.34 2.83 11.93
N ALA A 356 -7.73 2.98 10.66
CA ALA A 356 -7.29 4.08 9.80
C ALA A 356 -7.88 5.42 10.30
N ALA A 357 -7.26 6.55 9.99
CA ALA A 357 -7.77 7.88 10.33
C ALA A 357 -9.14 8.16 9.68
N CYS A 358 -9.42 7.68 8.47
CA CYS A 358 -10.78 7.73 7.89
C CYS A 358 -11.79 6.88 8.67
N GLY A 359 -11.34 5.81 9.34
CA GLY A 359 -12.12 5.01 10.28
C GLY A 359 -12.44 5.78 11.58
N VAL A 360 -11.48 6.56 12.08
CA VAL A 360 -11.69 7.48 13.22
C VAL A 360 -12.66 8.61 12.84
N ALA A 361 -12.52 9.18 11.65
CA ALA A 361 -13.45 10.17 11.10
C ALA A 361 -14.88 9.60 10.92
N TYR A 362 -14.99 8.35 10.44
CA TYR A 362 -16.27 7.63 10.38
C TYR A 362 -16.88 7.44 11.78
N LYS A 363 -16.08 7.09 12.80
CA LYS A 363 -16.55 6.99 14.19
C LYS A 363 -17.04 8.32 14.75
N LEU A 364 -16.39 9.43 14.41
CA LEU A 364 -16.88 10.77 14.77
C LEU A 364 -18.23 11.09 14.09
N LEU A 365 -18.46 10.69 12.83
CA LEU A 365 -19.78 10.82 12.22
C LEU A 365 -20.85 9.98 12.93
N VAL A 366 -20.53 8.74 13.31
CA VAL A 366 -21.46 7.86 14.04
C VAL A 366 -21.79 8.44 15.42
N ALA A 367 -20.81 8.99 16.14
CA ALA A 367 -21.05 9.68 17.41
C ALA A 367 -21.90 10.94 17.25
N LEU A 368 -21.63 11.76 16.23
CA LEU A 368 -22.41 12.96 15.90
C LEU A 368 -23.86 12.62 15.53
N GLU A 369 -24.09 11.56 14.75
CA GLU A 369 -25.43 11.05 14.45
C GLU A 369 -26.15 10.64 15.75
N GLN A 370 -25.55 9.75 16.54
CA GLN A 370 -26.17 9.19 17.75
C GLN A 370 -26.48 10.22 18.84
N ARG A 371 -25.63 11.25 19.02
CA ARG A 371 -25.72 12.21 20.14
C ARG A 371 -26.31 13.57 19.77
N VAL A 372 -26.02 14.08 18.57
CA VAL A 372 -26.23 15.50 18.21
C VAL A 372 -27.20 15.69 17.06
N PHE A 373 -27.12 14.82 16.05
CA PHE A 373 -27.79 14.96 14.77
C PHE A 373 -28.52 13.68 14.32
N PRO A 374 -29.37 13.06 15.18
CA PRO A 374 -30.00 11.77 14.89
C PRO A 374 -30.89 11.84 13.64
N GLY A 375 -30.69 10.91 12.72
CA GLY A 375 -31.36 10.86 11.43
C GLY A 375 -31.06 12.03 10.48
N ARG A 376 -30.08 12.90 10.78
CA ARG A 376 -29.66 14.02 9.93
C ARG A 376 -28.28 13.84 9.28
N ILE A 377 -27.46 12.95 9.82
CA ILE A 377 -26.20 12.48 9.21
C ILE A 377 -26.43 11.03 8.77
N ASP A 378 -25.91 10.64 7.61
CA ASP A 378 -25.78 9.23 7.21
C ASP A 378 -24.29 8.85 7.14
N PRO A 379 -23.72 8.20 8.17
CA PRO A 379 -22.34 7.71 8.13
C PRO A 379 -22.12 6.67 7.00
N MET A 380 -23.15 5.91 6.62
CA MET A 380 -23.08 4.90 5.56
C MET A 380 -22.89 5.53 4.17
N ALA A 381 -23.19 6.82 4.02
CA ALA A 381 -22.94 7.60 2.81
C ALA A 381 -21.44 7.77 2.48
N SER A 382 -20.56 7.65 3.47
CA SER A 382 -19.11 7.85 3.33
C SER A 382 -18.29 6.56 3.27
N LEU A 383 -18.90 5.38 3.47
CA LEU A 383 -18.16 4.11 3.55
C LEU A 383 -17.38 3.73 2.28
N ASP A 384 -17.71 4.31 1.12
CA ASP A 384 -16.96 4.14 -0.12
C ASP A 384 -15.59 4.86 -0.06
N ALA A 385 -15.55 6.08 0.46
CA ALA A 385 -14.34 6.81 0.75
C ALA A 385 -13.56 6.18 1.92
N VAL A 386 -14.23 5.81 3.02
CA VAL A 386 -13.58 5.22 4.19
C VAL A 386 -12.91 3.87 3.85
N ALA A 387 -13.54 3.00 3.06
CA ALA A 387 -12.89 1.76 2.62
C ALA A 387 -11.73 2.02 1.64
N LEU A 388 -11.77 3.09 0.87
CA LEU A 388 -10.66 3.51 0.01
C LEU A 388 -9.46 3.98 0.83
N GLY A 389 -9.65 4.83 1.85
CA GLY A 389 -8.60 5.22 2.80
C GLY A 389 -8.01 4.03 3.54
N THR A 390 -8.85 3.27 4.25
CA THR A 390 -8.46 2.10 5.06
C THR A 390 -7.62 1.07 4.28
N VAL A 391 -7.88 0.88 2.98
CA VAL A 391 -7.08 -0.05 2.16
C VAL A 391 -5.84 0.61 1.54
N ALA A 392 -5.87 1.93 1.27
CA ALA A 392 -4.74 2.67 0.73
C ALA A 392 -3.65 3.00 1.78
N ASP A 393 -4.04 3.09 3.05
CA ASP A 393 -3.18 3.22 4.25
C ASP A 393 -2.50 1.90 4.65
N VAL A 394 -2.93 0.76 4.08
CA VAL A 394 -2.26 -0.53 4.26
C VAL A 394 -2.38 -1.09 5.70
N VAL A 395 -3.32 -0.59 6.52
CA VAL A 395 -3.64 -1.12 7.86
C VAL A 395 -4.19 -2.56 7.85
N PRO A 396 -4.12 -3.29 8.98
CA PRO A 396 -4.65 -4.64 9.09
C PRO A 396 -6.16 -4.74 8.85
N LEU A 397 -6.57 -5.58 7.89
CA LEU A 397 -7.97 -5.85 7.52
C LEU A 397 -8.59 -6.98 8.38
N HIS A 398 -8.56 -6.79 9.70
CA HIS A 398 -9.28 -7.61 10.67
C HIS A 398 -10.22 -6.73 11.53
N ALA A 399 -10.97 -7.36 12.44
CA ALA A 399 -11.90 -6.69 13.36
C ALA A 399 -12.76 -5.60 12.67
N GLU A 400 -12.69 -4.36 13.12
CA GLU A 400 -13.54 -3.28 12.61
C GLU A 400 -13.15 -2.78 11.22
N ASN A 401 -11.84 -2.71 10.89
CA ASN A 401 -11.40 -2.41 9.52
C ASN A 401 -11.98 -3.40 8.51
N ARG A 402 -12.11 -4.67 8.89
CA ARG A 402 -12.77 -5.70 8.07
C ARG A 402 -14.26 -5.40 7.89
N ALA A 403 -14.99 -4.98 8.93
CA ALA A 403 -16.40 -4.61 8.81
C ALA A 403 -16.60 -3.40 7.89
N ILE A 404 -15.83 -2.34 8.12
CA ILE A 404 -15.82 -1.09 7.34
C ILE A 404 -15.51 -1.38 5.87
N VAL A 405 -14.42 -2.09 5.57
CA VAL A 405 -14.03 -2.39 4.19
C VAL A 405 -15.00 -3.34 3.50
N ARG A 406 -15.61 -4.33 4.19
CA ARG A 406 -16.69 -5.16 3.60
C ARG A 406 -17.89 -4.31 3.17
N ALA A 407 -18.35 -3.41 4.04
CA ALA A 407 -19.49 -2.55 3.76
C ALA A 407 -19.18 -1.51 2.66
N GLY A 408 -17.99 -0.92 2.69
CA GLY A 408 -17.55 0.04 1.68
C GLY A 408 -17.30 -0.57 0.31
N LEU A 409 -16.70 -1.77 0.20
CA LEU A 409 -16.57 -2.50 -1.07
C LEU A 409 -17.93 -2.86 -1.66
N ARG A 410 -18.90 -3.24 -0.81
CA ARG A 410 -20.29 -3.43 -1.23
C ARG A 410 -20.90 -2.13 -1.76
N ARG A 411 -20.77 -1.01 -1.02
CA ARG A 411 -21.23 0.31 -1.48
C ARG A 411 -20.62 0.71 -2.82
N LEU A 412 -19.30 0.55 -2.97
CA LEU A 412 -18.56 0.82 -4.21
C LEU A 412 -19.03 -0.02 -5.41
N SER A 413 -19.59 -1.21 -5.14
CA SER A 413 -20.11 -2.13 -6.16
C SER A 413 -21.59 -1.90 -6.51
N GLU A 414 -22.39 -1.40 -5.56
CA GLU A 414 -23.86 -1.27 -5.71
C GLU A 414 -24.33 0.17 -5.91
N ALA A 415 -23.74 1.13 -5.19
CA ALA A 415 -24.14 2.55 -5.18
C ALA A 415 -22.97 3.46 -4.74
N PRO A 416 -21.88 3.56 -5.53
CA PRO A 416 -20.79 4.49 -5.25
C PRO A 416 -21.24 5.95 -5.32
N SER A 417 -20.71 6.79 -4.43
CA SER A 417 -20.79 8.26 -4.55
C SER A 417 -20.18 8.78 -5.86
N PRO A 418 -20.56 9.97 -6.36
CA PRO A 418 -20.18 10.43 -7.70
C PRO A 418 -18.67 10.48 -7.96
N GLY A 419 -17.88 10.93 -6.98
CA GLY A 419 -16.42 10.89 -7.04
C GLY A 419 -15.85 9.48 -7.18
N CYS A 420 -16.34 8.53 -6.38
CA CYS A 420 -15.95 7.13 -6.46
C CYS A 420 -16.40 6.47 -7.78
N ALA A 421 -17.59 6.81 -8.27
CA ALA A 421 -18.12 6.32 -9.55
C ALA A 421 -17.25 6.80 -10.73
N ALA A 422 -16.86 8.07 -10.74
CA ALA A 422 -15.96 8.62 -11.74
C ALA A 422 -14.56 7.97 -11.67
N LEU A 423 -14.03 7.72 -10.47
CA LEU A 423 -12.76 6.99 -10.25
C LEU A 423 -12.80 5.55 -10.78
N LEU A 424 -13.89 4.81 -10.53
CA LEU A 424 -14.07 3.45 -11.05
C LEU A 424 -14.13 3.45 -12.59
N ALA A 425 -14.80 4.43 -13.19
CA ALA A 425 -14.89 4.60 -14.64
C ALA A 425 -13.52 4.87 -15.29
N VAL A 426 -12.74 5.84 -14.80
CA VAL A 426 -11.38 6.12 -15.31
C VAL A 426 -10.33 5.08 -14.88
N ALA A 427 -10.71 4.13 -14.03
CA ALA A 427 -9.94 2.92 -13.75
C ALA A 427 -10.30 1.75 -14.67
N GLY A 428 -11.38 1.83 -15.45
CA GLY A 428 -11.88 0.74 -16.28
C GLY A 428 -12.44 -0.44 -15.48
N ILE A 429 -12.83 -0.21 -14.21
CA ILE A 429 -13.26 -1.26 -13.29
C ILE A 429 -14.76 -1.46 -13.41
N ALA A 430 -15.16 -2.69 -13.78
CA ALA A 430 -16.54 -3.12 -13.87
C ALA A 430 -16.77 -4.41 -13.07
N GLY A 431 -17.96 -4.56 -12.49
CA GLY A 431 -18.29 -5.66 -11.59
C GLY A 431 -17.92 -5.38 -10.13
N PRO A 432 -17.88 -6.41 -9.27
CA PRO A 432 -17.65 -6.24 -7.84
C PRO A 432 -16.26 -5.68 -7.54
N VAL A 433 -16.22 -4.63 -6.73
CA VAL A 433 -14.98 -3.95 -6.32
C VAL A 433 -14.31 -4.76 -5.22
N THR A 434 -12.99 -4.95 -5.32
CA THR A 434 -12.17 -5.72 -4.38
C THR A 434 -11.18 -4.81 -3.64
N ALA A 435 -10.62 -5.27 -2.53
CA ALA A 435 -9.52 -4.56 -1.87
C ALA A 435 -8.27 -4.43 -2.78
N GLU A 436 -8.05 -5.35 -3.72
CA GLU A 436 -6.98 -5.23 -4.73
C GLU A 436 -7.21 -4.04 -5.67
N HIS A 437 -8.47 -3.76 -6.05
CA HIS A 437 -8.83 -2.56 -6.81
C HIS A 437 -8.54 -1.27 -6.03
N LEU A 438 -8.78 -1.26 -4.72
CA LEU A 438 -8.49 -0.09 -3.89
C LEU A 438 -6.98 0.10 -3.70
N ALA A 439 -6.25 -0.94 -3.29
CA ALA A 439 -4.82 -0.88 -3.04
C ALA A 439 -3.97 -0.54 -4.29
N PHE A 440 -4.33 -1.09 -5.46
CA PHE A 440 -3.46 -1.02 -6.65
C PHE A 440 -4.01 -0.15 -7.80
N GLN A 441 -5.26 0.32 -7.75
CA GLN A 441 -5.85 1.10 -8.85
C GLN A 441 -6.48 2.44 -8.41
N LEU A 442 -7.26 2.47 -7.33
CA LEU A 442 -7.94 3.69 -6.87
C LEU A 442 -7.09 4.50 -5.87
N GLY A 443 -6.56 3.86 -4.82
CA GLY A 443 -5.66 4.48 -3.85
C GLY A 443 -4.46 5.15 -4.52
N PRO A 444 -3.79 4.52 -5.50
CA PRO A 444 -2.75 5.15 -6.29
C PRO A 444 -3.22 6.34 -7.14
N ARG A 445 -4.49 6.45 -7.55
CA ARG A 445 -5.00 7.65 -8.23
C ARG A 445 -5.18 8.82 -7.28
N ILE A 446 -5.71 8.58 -6.07
CA ILE A 446 -5.75 9.58 -4.99
C ILE A 446 -4.34 10.04 -4.62
N ASN A 447 -3.46 9.08 -4.31
CA ASN A 447 -2.05 9.29 -3.99
C ASN A 447 -1.19 9.78 -5.16
N ALA A 448 -1.75 10.10 -6.33
CA ALA A 448 -1.04 10.83 -7.39
C ALA A 448 -1.11 12.35 -7.15
N ALA A 449 -2.21 12.87 -6.60
CA ALA A 449 -2.46 14.29 -6.41
C ALA A 449 -1.35 14.96 -5.57
N GLY A 450 -1.21 14.53 -4.30
CA GLY A 450 -0.13 14.93 -3.38
C GLY A 450 1.27 14.40 -3.72
N ARG A 451 1.50 13.91 -4.95
CA ARG A 451 2.83 13.52 -5.48
C ARG A 451 3.20 14.23 -6.78
N MET A 452 2.25 14.90 -7.42
CA MET A 452 2.43 15.54 -8.71
C MET A 452 2.11 17.04 -8.67
N GLU A 453 1.05 17.44 -7.97
CA GLU A 453 0.61 18.85 -7.89
C GLU A 453 0.05 19.17 -6.48
N ASP A 454 -1.26 19.04 -6.30
CA ASP A 454 -2.02 19.43 -5.11
C ASP A 454 -3.04 18.31 -4.77
N ALA A 455 -3.08 17.90 -3.50
CA ALA A 455 -3.98 16.88 -2.99
C ALA A 455 -5.44 17.36 -2.85
N MET A 456 -5.70 18.67 -2.84
CA MET A 456 -7.05 19.25 -2.87
C MET A 456 -7.86 18.72 -4.06
N LEU A 457 -7.24 18.47 -5.22
CA LEU A 457 -7.91 17.88 -6.39
C LEU A 457 -8.57 16.52 -6.10
N ALA A 458 -7.96 15.70 -5.24
CA ALA A 458 -8.52 14.40 -4.86
C ALA A 458 -9.65 14.54 -3.83
N LEU A 459 -9.56 15.52 -2.95
CA LEU A 459 -10.64 15.89 -2.03
C LEU A 459 -11.86 16.45 -2.79
N GLU A 460 -11.66 17.40 -3.70
CA GLU A 460 -12.69 18.00 -4.55
C GLU A 460 -13.45 16.94 -5.36
N LEU A 461 -12.73 15.99 -5.97
CA LEU A 461 -13.34 14.85 -6.66
C LEU A 461 -14.24 14.03 -5.76
N LEU A 462 -13.76 13.69 -4.56
CA LEU A 462 -14.49 12.80 -3.65
C LEU A 462 -15.63 13.49 -2.89
N ILE A 463 -15.67 14.82 -2.82
CA ILE A 463 -16.81 15.60 -2.31
C ILE A 463 -17.76 16.11 -3.40
N ALA A 464 -17.53 15.76 -4.68
CA ALA A 464 -18.35 16.22 -5.80
C ALA A 464 -19.78 15.67 -5.76
N ASP A 465 -20.78 16.55 -5.90
CA ASP A 465 -22.20 16.23 -5.77
C ASP A 465 -22.80 15.48 -6.97
N THR A 466 -22.19 15.54 -8.16
CA THR A 466 -22.71 14.92 -9.39
C THR A 466 -21.61 14.26 -10.23
N GLN A 467 -21.98 13.33 -11.11
CA GLN A 467 -21.01 12.59 -11.91
C GLN A 467 -20.37 13.50 -12.99
N GLU A 468 -21.10 14.50 -13.46
CA GLU A 468 -20.64 15.52 -14.42
C GLU A 468 -19.56 16.41 -13.82
N SER A 469 -19.68 16.80 -12.55
CA SER A 469 -18.64 17.57 -11.85
C SER A 469 -17.45 16.70 -11.42
N ALA A 470 -17.69 15.43 -11.08
CA ALA A 470 -16.64 14.47 -10.75
C ALA A 470 -15.77 14.05 -11.97
N ALA A 471 -16.36 13.87 -13.15
CA ALA A 471 -15.67 13.34 -14.33
C ALA A 471 -14.36 14.05 -14.72
N PRO A 472 -14.28 15.40 -14.85
CA PRO A 472 -13.03 16.08 -15.22
C PRO A 472 -11.95 15.96 -14.13
N LEU A 473 -12.34 15.95 -12.85
CA LEU A 473 -11.40 15.80 -11.73
C LEU A 473 -10.82 14.39 -11.69
N ALA A 474 -11.64 13.36 -11.93
CA ALA A 474 -11.21 11.96 -12.05
C ALA A 474 -10.25 11.76 -13.24
N GLN A 475 -10.53 12.40 -14.38
CA GLN A 475 -9.65 12.35 -15.54
C GLN A 475 -8.28 12.98 -15.25
N ARG A 476 -8.23 14.15 -14.60
CA ARG A 476 -6.96 14.79 -14.20
C ARG A 476 -6.15 13.93 -13.22
N LEU A 477 -6.79 13.27 -12.24
CA LEU A 477 -6.10 12.29 -11.37
C LEU A 477 -5.61 11.06 -12.14
N HIS A 478 -6.35 10.60 -13.15
CA HIS A 478 -5.91 9.48 -13.99
C HIS A 478 -4.64 9.84 -14.77
N GLU A 479 -4.58 11.05 -15.33
CA GLU A 479 -3.44 11.60 -16.06
C GLU A 479 -2.22 11.80 -15.14
N GLN A 480 -2.39 12.45 -13.98
CA GLN A 480 -1.33 12.57 -12.96
C GLN A 480 -0.81 11.19 -12.53
N ASN A 481 -1.70 10.21 -12.32
CA ASN A 481 -1.30 8.84 -11.98
C ASN A 481 -0.49 8.18 -13.10
N ALA A 482 -0.85 8.40 -14.38
CA ALA A 482 -0.12 7.88 -15.53
C ALA A 482 1.27 8.52 -15.65
N GLN A 483 1.37 9.85 -15.54
CA GLN A 483 2.64 10.58 -15.52
C GLN A 483 3.55 10.09 -14.38
N ARG A 484 3.00 9.92 -13.17
CA ARG A 484 3.72 9.36 -12.02
C ARG A 484 4.20 7.94 -12.27
N GLN A 485 3.40 7.09 -12.93
CA GLN A 485 3.79 5.73 -13.32
C GLN A 485 4.95 5.75 -14.33
N GLN A 486 4.90 6.63 -15.34
CA GLN A 486 5.97 6.81 -16.32
C GLN A 486 7.28 7.24 -15.64
N LEU A 487 7.27 8.33 -14.86
CA LEU A 487 8.45 8.83 -14.14
C LEU A 487 9.05 7.76 -13.20
N THR A 488 8.20 7.00 -12.51
CA THR A 488 8.67 5.88 -11.67
C THR A 488 9.35 4.79 -12.51
N ALA A 489 8.80 4.45 -13.69
CA ALA A 489 9.37 3.46 -14.58
C ALA A 489 10.69 3.92 -15.24
N GLU A 490 10.83 5.22 -15.53
CA GLU A 490 12.06 5.83 -16.06
C GLU A 490 13.20 5.77 -15.03
N ILE A 491 12.95 6.16 -13.77
CA ILE A 491 13.93 6.05 -12.68
C ILE A 491 14.32 4.58 -12.48
N VAL A 492 13.36 3.67 -12.43
CA VAL A 492 13.64 2.22 -12.26
C VAL A 492 14.44 1.66 -13.44
N ARG A 493 14.17 2.10 -14.68
CA ARG A 493 14.97 1.73 -15.86
C ARG A 493 16.41 2.20 -15.75
N GLU A 494 16.64 3.44 -15.32
CA GLU A 494 17.98 4.04 -15.20
C GLU A 494 18.79 3.47 -14.03
N ALA A 495 18.12 3.21 -12.90
CA ALA A 495 18.70 2.51 -11.76
C ALA A 495 19.04 1.05 -12.11
N ARG A 496 18.18 0.33 -12.85
CA ARG A 496 18.46 -1.05 -13.29
C ARG A 496 19.73 -1.19 -14.11
N SER A 497 20.03 -0.25 -15.02
CA SER A 497 21.29 -0.25 -15.77
C SER A 497 22.50 -0.19 -14.84
N GLN A 498 22.46 0.67 -13.82
CA GLN A 498 23.55 0.80 -12.83
C GLN A 498 23.61 -0.41 -11.88
N VAL A 499 22.47 -0.97 -11.47
CA VAL A 499 22.40 -2.20 -10.65
C VAL A 499 22.95 -3.42 -11.40
N ALA A 500 22.84 -3.46 -12.73
CA ALA A 500 23.43 -4.51 -13.55
C ALA A 500 24.97 -4.40 -13.70
N GLU A 501 25.55 -3.24 -13.35
CA GLU A 501 26.99 -2.99 -13.30
C GLU A 501 27.57 -3.14 -11.87
N LEU A 502 26.73 -3.24 -10.85
CA LEU A 502 27.16 -3.63 -9.50
C LEU A 502 27.55 -5.10 -9.45
N ASP A 503 28.53 -5.44 -8.61
CA ASP A 503 28.81 -6.83 -8.26
C ASP A 503 27.56 -7.50 -7.67
N ASN A 504 27.34 -8.77 -8.03
CA ASN A 504 26.13 -9.49 -7.62
C ASN A 504 25.96 -9.58 -6.10
N ASP A 505 27.05 -9.48 -5.34
CA ASP A 505 27.07 -9.53 -3.87
C ASP A 505 26.85 -8.15 -3.20
N ALA A 506 26.62 -7.07 -3.96
CA ALA A 506 26.36 -5.72 -3.41
C ALA A 506 25.12 -5.68 -2.49
N ALA A 507 25.36 -5.47 -1.19
CA ALA A 507 24.38 -5.70 -0.13
C ALA A 507 23.18 -4.72 -0.12
N VAL A 508 23.34 -3.53 -0.70
CA VAL A 508 22.39 -2.41 -0.73
C VAL A 508 22.36 -1.81 -2.14
N ILE A 509 21.25 -1.16 -2.51
CA ILE A 509 21.16 -0.37 -3.74
C ILE A 509 21.20 1.12 -3.35
N VAL A 510 22.26 1.84 -3.75
CA VAL A 510 22.41 3.29 -3.54
C VAL A 510 22.58 3.98 -4.90
N MET A 511 21.56 4.74 -5.31
CA MET A 511 21.46 5.34 -6.64
C MET A 511 21.04 6.82 -6.58
N SER A 512 21.53 7.64 -7.52
CA SER A 512 21.39 9.11 -7.44
C SER A 512 21.39 9.78 -8.82
N ALA A 513 20.42 10.67 -9.10
CA ALA A 513 20.49 11.55 -10.27
C ALA A 513 19.76 12.89 -10.07
N GLY A 514 20.32 13.96 -10.64
CA GLY A 514 19.83 15.34 -10.50
C GLY A 514 18.47 15.62 -11.16
N HIS A 515 18.00 14.77 -12.08
CA HIS A 515 16.74 14.95 -12.80
C HIS A 515 15.55 14.13 -12.25
N TRP A 516 15.76 13.27 -11.25
CA TRP A 516 14.73 12.38 -10.72
C TRP A 516 13.76 13.10 -9.75
N PRO A 517 12.44 13.20 -10.02
CA PRO A 517 11.56 14.02 -9.17
C PRO A 517 11.30 13.44 -7.77
N LEU A 518 11.37 14.31 -6.75
CA LEU A 518 11.25 13.95 -5.33
C LEU A 518 10.00 13.11 -5.00
N GLY A 519 8.84 13.46 -5.56
CA GLY A 519 7.55 12.81 -5.29
C GLY A 519 7.48 11.31 -5.63
N VAL A 520 8.39 10.83 -6.49
CA VAL A 520 8.44 9.44 -6.99
C VAL A 520 9.65 8.63 -6.53
N LEU A 521 10.68 9.22 -5.91
CA LEU A 521 11.90 8.49 -5.48
C LEU A 521 11.56 7.29 -4.58
N GLY A 522 10.66 7.51 -3.61
CA GLY A 522 10.19 6.46 -2.69
C GLY A 522 9.39 5.34 -3.36
N LEU A 523 8.81 5.58 -4.54
CA LEU A 523 8.13 4.57 -5.35
C LEU A 523 9.13 3.76 -6.19
N ALA A 524 10.13 4.43 -6.76
CA ALA A 524 11.24 3.76 -7.45
C ALA A 524 12.04 2.87 -6.48
N ALA A 525 12.32 3.37 -5.26
CA ALA A 525 12.91 2.58 -4.19
C ALA A 525 12.07 1.34 -3.85
N SER A 526 10.74 1.47 -3.71
CA SER A 526 9.86 0.32 -3.49
C SER A 526 9.92 -0.70 -4.63
N ARG A 527 9.94 -0.25 -5.91
CA ARG A 527 10.04 -1.17 -7.07
C ARG A 527 11.35 -1.94 -7.12
N LEU A 528 12.46 -1.31 -6.72
CA LEU A 528 13.77 -1.96 -6.67
C LEU A 528 13.86 -2.95 -5.48
N VAL A 529 13.25 -2.63 -4.34
CA VAL A 529 13.01 -3.60 -3.24
C VAL A 529 12.12 -4.76 -3.70
N GLU A 530 11.06 -4.51 -4.45
CA GLU A 530 10.15 -5.54 -4.99
C GLU A 530 10.86 -6.51 -5.95
N GLU A 531 11.88 -6.03 -6.68
CA GLU A 531 12.59 -6.78 -7.72
C GLU A 531 13.87 -7.46 -7.23
N PHE A 532 14.75 -6.73 -6.54
CA PHE A 532 16.06 -7.20 -6.10
C PHE A 532 16.10 -7.65 -4.64
N TYR A 533 15.07 -7.28 -3.85
CA TYR A 533 14.94 -7.59 -2.42
C TYR A 533 16.21 -7.26 -1.61
N ARG A 534 16.71 -6.04 -1.82
CA ARG A 534 17.82 -5.39 -1.09
C ARG A 534 17.33 -4.05 -0.54
N PRO A 535 17.82 -3.57 0.62
CA PRO A 535 17.54 -2.21 1.05
C PRO A 535 17.95 -1.22 -0.05
N THR A 536 17.12 -0.23 -0.33
CA THR A 536 17.30 0.66 -1.48
C THR A 536 17.16 2.12 -1.08
N PHE A 537 18.13 2.95 -1.47
CA PHE A 537 18.20 4.39 -1.25
C PHE A 537 18.30 5.10 -2.60
N ILE A 538 17.31 5.94 -2.93
CA ILE A 538 17.25 6.70 -4.18
C ILE A 538 17.30 8.20 -3.87
N PHE A 539 18.24 8.92 -4.49
CA PHE A 539 18.52 10.33 -4.24
C PHE A 539 18.34 11.23 -5.46
N ASN A 540 17.97 12.47 -5.20
CA ASN A 540 17.97 13.60 -6.13
C ASN A 540 18.78 14.77 -5.55
N SER A 541 19.39 15.61 -6.40
CA SER A 541 20.19 16.75 -5.98
C SER A 541 19.39 18.04 -6.10
N GLU A 542 19.41 18.85 -5.04
CA GLU A 542 18.70 20.12 -4.94
C GLU A 542 19.61 21.16 -4.24
N GLY A 543 20.18 22.08 -5.01
CA GLY A 543 21.12 23.07 -4.49
C GLY A 543 22.43 22.43 -3.98
N ASP A 544 22.77 22.66 -2.72
CA ASP A 544 23.95 22.04 -2.08
C ASP A 544 23.65 20.70 -1.37
N GLU A 545 22.47 20.13 -1.59
CA GLU A 545 21.99 18.93 -0.91
C GLU A 545 21.67 17.79 -1.89
N TRP A 546 21.78 16.55 -1.40
CA TRP A 546 21.04 15.41 -1.92
C TRP A 546 19.89 15.07 -0.97
N ARG A 547 18.68 14.96 -1.52
CA ARG A 547 17.48 14.50 -0.83
C ARG A 547 17.13 13.11 -1.30
N GLY A 548 16.99 12.18 -0.36
CA GLY A 548 16.79 10.76 -0.63
C GLY A 548 15.54 10.19 0.02
N SER A 549 15.02 9.12 -0.58
CA SER A 549 14.06 8.24 0.06
C SER A 549 14.55 6.80 0.05
N ALA A 550 14.38 6.13 1.18
CA ALA A 550 14.85 4.78 1.42
C ALA A 550 13.69 3.80 1.61
N ARG A 551 13.86 2.55 1.18
CA ARG A 551 12.92 1.43 1.41
C ARG A 551 13.68 0.19 1.83
N SER A 552 13.08 -0.58 2.74
CA SER A 552 13.72 -1.72 3.39
C SER A 552 13.15 -3.07 2.99
N ILE A 553 13.79 -4.13 3.49
CA ILE A 553 13.33 -5.50 3.50
C ILE A 553 13.16 -5.99 4.94
N GLU A 554 12.39 -7.08 5.09
CA GLU A 554 12.20 -7.76 6.37
C GLU A 554 13.57 -8.17 6.96
N GLY A 555 13.79 -7.88 8.24
CA GLY A 555 15.08 -8.10 8.93
C GLY A 555 16.07 -6.92 8.88
N PHE A 556 15.78 -5.85 8.13
CA PHE A 556 16.62 -4.65 8.07
C PHE A 556 15.86 -3.39 8.52
N HIS A 557 16.37 -2.67 9.51
CA HIS A 557 15.74 -1.46 10.06
C HIS A 557 16.45 -0.20 9.54
N LEU A 558 15.77 0.59 8.70
CA LEU A 558 16.34 1.83 8.14
C LEU A 558 16.70 2.87 9.21
N VAL A 559 15.92 2.97 10.29
CA VAL A 559 16.21 3.95 11.36
C VAL A 559 17.53 3.62 12.08
N GLU A 560 17.83 2.34 12.34
CA GLU A 560 19.10 1.92 12.93
C GLU A 560 20.28 2.27 12.00
N CYS A 561 20.13 2.00 10.69
CA CYS A 561 21.10 2.33 9.65
C CYS A 561 21.35 3.84 9.55
N LEU A 562 20.28 4.65 9.54
CA LEU A 562 20.38 6.11 9.46
C LEU A 562 20.90 6.75 10.76
N GLN A 563 20.64 6.14 11.93
CA GLN A 563 21.25 6.52 13.19
C GLN A 563 22.77 6.25 13.19
N HIS A 564 23.21 5.14 12.61
CA HIS A 564 24.64 4.86 12.42
C HIS A 564 25.30 5.88 11.49
N CYS A 565 24.65 6.25 10.38
CA CYS A 565 25.12 7.28 9.45
C CYS A 565 24.84 8.74 9.90
N ALA A 566 24.23 8.97 11.07
CA ALA A 566 23.76 10.28 11.50
C ALA A 566 24.79 11.42 11.45
N PRO A 567 26.10 11.21 11.76
CA PRO A 567 27.10 12.28 11.67
C PRO A 567 27.31 12.85 10.26
N LEU A 568 26.94 12.10 9.21
CA LEU A 568 27.05 12.49 7.80
C LEU A 568 25.82 13.25 7.31
N LEU A 569 24.64 12.91 7.86
CA LEU A 569 23.33 13.41 7.43
C LEU A 569 23.07 14.84 7.96
N HIS A 570 22.44 15.68 7.13
CA HIS A 570 21.91 16.98 7.57
C HIS A 570 20.54 16.79 8.26
N ARG A 571 19.68 15.93 7.71
CA ARG A 571 18.34 15.61 8.25
C ARG A 571 18.00 14.16 7.92
N PHE A 572 17.25 13.48 8.79
CA PHE A 572 16.64 12.18 8.47
C PHE A 572 15.43 11.89 9.38
N GLY A 573 14.56 10.98 8.93
CA GLY A 573 13.41 10.51 9.71
C GLY A 573 12.65 9.41 8.99
N GLY A 574 11.85 8.65 9.74
CA GLY A 574 11.03 7.55 9.21
C GLY A 574 10.93 6.36 10.18
N HIS A 575 10.66 5.19 9.60
CA HIS A 575 10.39 3.95 10.32
C HIS A 575 11.25 2.80 9.75
N ALA A 576 11.13 1.59 10.32
CA ALA A 576 11.92 0.42 9.93
C ALA A 576 11.94 0.16 8.40
N MET A 577 10.78 0.30 7.74
CA MET A 577 10.58 -0.08 6.34
C MET A 577 10.69 1.08 5.32
N ALA A 578 10.59 2.34 5.76
CA ALA A 578 10.66 3.50 4.88
C ALA A 578 11.22 4.74 5.61
N ALA A 579 12.07 5.51 4.94
CA ALA A 579 12.64 6.74 5.49
C ALA A 579 12.87 7.83 4.43
N GLY A 580 13.04 9.06 4.89
CA GLY A 580 13.54 10.21 4.14
C GLY A 580 14.82 10.74 4.77
N LEU A 581 15.74 11.26 3.96
CA LEU A 581 17.04 11.75 4.41
C LEU A 581 17.59 12.86 3.51
N THR A 582 18.43 13.71 4.08
CA THR A 582 19.12 14.82 3.42
C THR A 582 20.59 14.83 3.82
N VAL A 583 21.49 15.01 2.85
CA VAL A 583 22.94 15.04 3.05
C VAL A 583 23.56 16.15 2.19
N LEU A 584 24.59 16.82 2.69
CA LEU A 584 25.30 17.86 1.93
C LEU A 584 26.14 17.24 0.81
N ASN A 585 26.24 17.91 -0.34
CA ASN A 585 26.95 17.41 -1.54
C ASN A 585 28.33 16.81 -1.23
N HIS A 586 29.13 17.50 -0.42
CA HIS A 586 30.50 17.09 -0.09
C HIS A 586 30.61 15.79 0.73
N ARG A 587 29.50 15.30 1.32
CA ARG A 587 29.44 14.08 2.14
C ARG A 587 28.73 12.91 1.45
N PHE A 588 28.25 13.09 0.22
CA PHE A 588 27.43 12.07 -0.44
C PHE A 588 28.19 10.76 -0.69
N ALA A 589 29.49 10.84 -1.00
CA ALA A 589 30.36 9.67 -1.15
C ALA A 589 30.54 8.92 0.18
N GLU A 590 30.90 9.62 1.26
CA GLU A 590 31.03 9.06 2.61
C GLU A 590 29.74 8.37 3.08
N LEU A 591 28.58 8.95 2.76
CA LEU A 591 27.28 8.35 3.08
C LEU A 591 27.07 7.03 2.32
N LYS A 592 27.39 6.98 1.03
CA LYS A 592 27.25 5.75 0.23
C LYS A 592 28.10 4.62 0.82
N GLU A 593 29.37 4.90 1.12
CA GLU A 593 30.28 3.94 1.75
C GLU A 593 29.78 3.48 3.13
N GLY A 594 29.27 4.40 3.96
CA GLY A 594 28.69 4.08 5.27
C GLY A 594 27.44 3.21 5.19
N LEU A 595 26.53 3.48 4.24
CA LEU A 595 25.34 2.67 3.99
C LEU A 595 25.71 1.27 3.49
N GLU A 596 26.69 1.16 2.58
CA GLU A 596 27.20 -0.11 2.07
C GLU A 596 27.87 -0.94 3.17
N HIS A 597 28.73 -0.32 3.99
CA HIS A 597 29.41 -0.98 5.10
C HIS A 597 28.42 -1.50 6.16
N TYR A 598 27.51 -0.66 6.65
CA TYR A 598 26.50 -1.07 7.63
C TYR A 598 25.62 -2.21 7.09
N THR A 599 25.20 -2.11 5.82
CA THR A 599 24.30 -3.10 5.23
C THR A 599 24.99 -4.45 5.00
N ALA A 600 26.24 -4.46 4.53
CA ALA A 600 27.04 -5.68 4.40
C ALA A 600 27.29 -6.36 5.76
N ALA A 601 27.64 -5.59 6.79
CA ALA A 601 27.82 -6.09 8.15
C ALA A 601 26.53 -6.69 8.75
N ARG A 602 25.37 -6.05 8.49
CA ARG A 602 24.06 -6.51 9.01
C ARG A 602 23.52 -7.76 8.30
N LEU A 603 23.88 -7.97 7.03
CA LEU A 603 23.48 -9.14 6.22
C LEU A 603 24.37 -10.37 6.40
N ASN A 604 25.63 -10.20 6.80
CA ASN A 604 26.54 -11.30 7.19
C ASN A 604 26.64 -12.46 6.17
N GLY A 605 26.55 -12.15 4.87
CA GLY A 605 26.63 -13.13 3.77
C GLY A 605 25.36 -13.96 3.51
N ASP A 606 24.35 -13.90 4.38
CA ASP A 606 23.01 -14.40 4.06
C ASP A 606 22.24 -13.32 3.28
N ALA A 607 22.04 -13.54 1.99
CA ALA A 607 21.05 -12.78 1.24
C ALA A 607 19.67 -13.09 1.84
N PHE A 608 19.06 -12.13 2.55
CA PHE A 608 17.67 -12.23 2.97
C PHE A 608 16.83 -12.64 1.76
N SER A 609 16.03 -13.69 1.93
CA SER A 609 15.27 -14.30 0.84
C SER A 609 13.80 -14.25 1.18
N ARG A 610 13.01 -13.66 0.28
CA ARG A 610 11.61 -13.29 0.57
C ARG A 610 10.82 -14.52 1.06
N PRO A 611 10.30 -14.50 2.30
CA PRO A 611 9.47 -15.59 2.79
C PRO A 611 8.18 -15.65 1.99
N ILE A 612 7.81 -16.87 1.59
CA ILE A 612 6.53 -17.17 0.94
C ILE A 612 5.81 -18.17 1.84
N THR A 613 4.87 -17.68 2.64
CA THR A 613 3.99 -18.51 3.46
C THR A 613 3.00 -19.24 2.56
N ILE A 614 2.99 -20.57 2.66
CA ILE A 614 2.08 -21.46 1.94
C ILE A 614 1.04 -21.92 2.96
N GLU A 615 -0.23 -21.64 2.71
CA GLU A 615 -1.30 -21.90 3.68
C GLU A 615 -1.86 -23.33 3.57
N ALA A 616 -1.83 -23.94 2.38
CA ALA A 616 -2.18 -25.35 2.20
C ALA A 616 -1.46 -25.99 1.00
N THR A 617 -1.36 -27.32 1.01
CA THR A 617 -1.04 -28.13 -0.18
C THR A 617 -2.34 -28.70 -0.75
N ALA A 618 -2.50 -28.70 -2.07
CA ALA A 618 -3.69 -29.18 -2.78
C ALA A 618 -3.35 -29.99 -4.02
N ALA A 619 -4.16 -31.01 -4.34
CA ALA A 619 -4.15 -31.67 -5.64
C ALA A 619 -5.07 -30.93 -6.61
N PHE A 620 -4.85 -31.05 -7.92
CA PHE A 620 -5.65 -30.32 -8.92
C PHE A 620 -7.13 -30.76 -8.93
N ALA A 621 -7.46 -31.96 -8.48
CA ALA A 621 -8.84 -32.39 -8.29
C ALA A 621 -9.57 -31.72 -7.10
N ASP A 622 -8.85 -31.08 -6.17
CA ASP A 622 -9.43 -30.31 -5.06
C ASP A 622 -9.85 -28.89 -5.50
N LEU A 623 -9.26 -28.39 -6.60
CA LEU A 623 -9.35 -27.00 -7.06
C LEU A 623 -10.67 -26.70 -7.79
N LYS A 624 -11.76 -26.73 -7.03
CA LYS A 624 -13.14 -26.54 -7.48
C LYS A 624 -13.62 -25.10 -7.24
N PRO A 625 -14.63 -24.61 -7.97
CA PRO A 625 -15.27 -23.32 -7.68
C PRO A 625 -15.77 -23.19 -6.24
N SER A 626 -16.16 -24.30 -5.60
CA SER A 626 -16.52 -24.32 -4.17
C SER A 626 -15.35 -23.97 -3.24
N LEU A 627 -14.13 -24.48 -3.50
CA LEU A 627 -12.93 -24.11 -2.72
C LEU A 627 -12.59 -22.62 -2.92
N HIS A 628 -12.80 -22.09 -4.12
CA HIS A 628 -12.66 -20.65 -4.34
C HIS A 628 -13.71 -19.85 -3.54
N GLN A 629 -14.97 -20.29 -3.48
CA GLN A 629 -16.01 -19.66 -2.66
C GLN A 629 -15.71 -19.74 -1.16
N GLU A 630 -15.21 -20.87 -0.66
CA GLU A 630 -14.71 -21.01 0.73
C GLU A 630 -13.60 -19.98 1.00
N ILE A 631 -12.57 -19.92 0.15
CA ILE A 631 -11.48 -18.95 0.25
C ILE A 631 -12.01 -17.51 0.26
N GLN A 632 -12.88 -17.14 -0.69
CA GLN A 632 -13.43 -15.79 -0.78
C GLN A 632 -14.33 -15.40 0.40
N SER A 633 -14.81 -16.35 1.22
CA SER A 633 -15.50 -16.02 2.49
C SER A 633 -14.56 -15.30 3.50
N LEU A 634 -13.25 -15.51 3.37
CA LEU A 634 -12.22 -14.82 4.14
C LEU A 634 -11.89 -13.43 3.61
N ALA A 635 -12.32 -13.05 2.40
CA ALA A 635 -12.11 -11.70 1.85
C ALA A 635 -12.86 -10.62 2.67
N PRO A 636 -12.48 -9.32 2.61
CA PRO A 636 -11.42 -8.71 1.81
C PRO A 636 -10.02 -9.13 2.24
N PHE A 637 -9.14 -9.37 1.27
CA PHE A 637 -7.73 -9.66 1.50
C PHE A 637 -6.87 -8.39 1.50
N GLY A 638 -5.79 -8.38 2.28
CA GLY A 638 -4.86 -7.26 2.45
C GLY A 638 -3.81 -7.52 3.53
N VAL A 639 -3.34 -6.47 4.20
CA VAL A 639 -2.51 -6.63 5.41
C VAL A 639 -3.37 -7.21 6.55
N GLY A 640 -2.74 -7.96 7.46
CA GLY A 640 -3.45 -8.74 8.50
C GLY A 640 -4.26 -9.94 7.98
N ASN A 641 -4.64 -9.96 6.71
CA ASN A 641 -5.47 -11.00 6.09
C ASN A 641 -5.07 -11.23 4.63
N ARG A 642 -3.92 -11.87 4.38
CA ARG A 642 -3.41 -12.08 3.01
C ARG A 642 -4.30 -13.06 2.21
N GLU A 643 -4.19 -13.01 0.88
CA GLU A 643 -4.79 -14.01 -0.01
C GLU A 643 -4.08 -15.38 0.17
N PRO A 644 -4.80 -16.49 0.41
CA PRO A 644 -4.17 -17.80 0.62
C PRO A 644 -3.36 -18.28 -0.59
N LEU A 645 -2.09 -18.62 -0.32
CA LEU A 645 -1.21 -19.25 -1.30
C LEU A 645 -1.23 -20.77 -1.12
N LEU A 646 -1.57 -21.46 -2.20
CA LEU A 646 -1.63 -22.91 -2.31
C LEU A 646 -0.39 -23.47 -2.99
N LEU A 647 -0.01 -24.69 -2.61
CA LEU A 647 1.09 -25.45 -3.19
C LEU A 647 0.60 -26.72 -3.88
N SER A 648 1.11 -26.99 -5.08
CA SER A 648 1.08 -28.34 -5.68
C SER A 648 2.50 -28.79 -6.01
N LYS A 649 2.86 -30.00 -5.61
CA LYS A 649 4.21 -30.58 -5.74
C LYS A 649 4.30 -31.54 -6.94
N GLU A 650 5.51 -31.71 -7.46
CA GLU A 650 5.83 -32.65 -8.55
C GLU A 650 5.02 -32.50 -9.86
N VAL A 651 4.33 -31.36 -10.06
CA VAL A 651 3.42 -31.17 -11.20
C VAL A 651 4.20 -31.10 -12.51
N GLU A 652 3.65 -31.73 -13.54
CA GLU A 652 4.22 -31.84 -14.87
C GLU A 652 3.75 -30.67 -15.75
N VAL A 653 4.69 -29.99 -16.40
CA VAL A 653 4.39 -29.03 -17.47
C VAL A 653 3.91 -29.80 -18.69
N VAL A 654 2.65 -29.60 -19.10
CA VAL A 654 2.07 -30.20 -20.31
C VAL A 654 2.34 -29.30 -21.53
N ARG A 655 2.16 -27.98 -21.37
CA ARG A 655 2.35 -26.99 -22.43
C ARG A 655 2.64 -25.62 -21.82
N THR A 656 3.49 -24.85 -22.48
CA THR A 656 3.84 -23.47 -22.09
C THR A 656 3.61 -22.54 -23.29
N GLU A 657 2.99 -21.40 -23.05
CA GLU A 657 2.60 -20.41 -24.06
C GLU A 657 2.80 -18.99 -23.52
N THR A 658 2.97 -18.02 -24.41
CA THR A 658 2.92 -16.60 -24.08
C THR A 658 1.66 -15.94 -24.64
N PHE A 659 1.11 -14.96 -23.92
CA PHE A 659 -0.12 -14.27 -24.30
C PHE A 659 -0.09 -12.78 -23.92
N GLY A 660 -1.10 -12.04 -24.37
CA GLY A 660 -1.10 -10.57 -24.42
C GLY A 660 -0.73 -10.07 -25.82
N SER A 661 -1.04 -8.82 -26.12
CA SER A 661 -0.72 -8.15 -27.40
C SER A 661 0.79 -8.06 -27.63
N ASP A 662 1.56 -7.83 -26.56
CA ASP A 662 3.03 -7.80 -26.53
C ASP A 662 3.67 -9.16 -26.16
N ARG A 663 2.85 -10.19 -25.92
CA ARG A 663 3.26 -11.54 -25.48
C ARG A 663 4.08 -11.58 -24.17
N ARG A 664 3.98 -10.58 -23.28
CA ARG A 664 4.76 -10.52 -22.03
C ARG A 664 4.28 -11.46 -20.92
N HIS A 665 3.03 -11.95 -20.99
CA HIS A 665 2.45 -12.79 -19.95
C HIS A 665 2.61 -14.28 -20.28
N LEU A 666 2.71 -15.11 -19.24
CA LEU A 666 2.96 -16.55 -19.30
C LEU A 666 1.66 -17.34 -19.02
N ARG A 667 1.35 -18.34 -19.85
CA ARG A 667 0.32 -19.36 -19.59
C ARG A 667 0.97 -20.73 -19.60
N VAL A 668 0.66 -21.56 -18.60
CA VAL A 668 1.19 -22.93 -18.48
C VAL A 668 0.03 -23.87 -18.20
N ARG A 669 -0.11 -24.94 -19.01
CA ARG A 669 -0.98 -26.07 -18.67
C ARG A 669 -0.19 -27.07 -17.84
N LEU A 670 -0.67 -27.36 -16.64
CA LEU A 670 -0.02 -28.25 -15.67
C LEU A 670 -0.86 -29.52 -15.49
N ARG A 671 -0.21 -30.63 -15.15
CA ARG A 671 -0.83 -31.92 -14.80
C ARG A 671 -0.23 -32.46 -13.51
N ASP A 672 -1.07 -32.90 -12.58
CA ASP A 672 -0.64 -33.69 -11.43
C ASP A 672 -1.10 -35.16 -11.61
N ARG A 673 -1.21 -35.93 -10.52
CA ARG A 673 -1.72 -37.32 -10.58
C ARG A 673 -3.25 -37.41 -10.61
N THR A 674 -3.97 -36.28 -10.57
CA THR A 674 -5.43 -36.22 -10.34
C THR A 674 -6.20 -35.48 -11.44
N ALA A 675 -5.68 -34.38 -11.98
CA ALA A 675 -6.32 -33.55 -13.01
C ALA A 675 -5.30 -32.71 -13.81
N THR A 676 -5.80 -31.78 -14.64
CA THR A 676 -4.98 -30.74 -15.30
C THR A 676 -5.50 -29.36 -14.99
N ALA A 677 -4.62 -28.42 -14.63
CA ALA A 677 -4.95 -27.02 -14.35
C ALA A 677 -4.35 -26.07 -15.40
N GLU A 678 -4.93 -24.88 -15.53
CA GLU A 678 -4.35 -23.76 -16.29
C GLU A 678 -3.79 -22.74 -15.30
N ALA A 679 -2.49 -22.47 -15.39
CA ALA A 679 -1.79 -21.46 -14.61
C ALA A 679 -1.45 -20.25 -15.48
N ILE A 680 -1.53 -19.05 -14.91
CA ILE A 680 -1.14 -17.78 -15.53
C ILE A 680 -0.20 -17.00 -14.63
N ALA A 681 0.75 -16.29 -15.22
CA ALA A 681 1.59 -15.30 -14.54
C ALA A 681 1.82 -14.09 -15.46
N PHE A 682 1.43 -12.91 -14.99
CA PHE A 682 1.67 -11.67 -15.73
C PHE A 682 3.17 -11.34 -15.70
N ASP A 683 3.70 -10.92 -16.84
CA ASP A 683 5.04 -10.33 -16.99
C ASP A 683 6.19 -11.32 -16.74
N LYS A 684 5.91 -12.62 -16.92
CA LYS A 684 6.86 -13.74 -16.77
C LYS A 684 7.14 -14.51 -18.06
N ALA A 685 6.89 -13.94 -19.24
CA ALA A 685 7.21 -14.60 -20.52
C ALA A 685 8.68 -15.07 -20.64
N ALA A 686 9.62 -14.37 -20.00
CA ALA A 686 11.03 -14.78 -19.92
C ALA A 686 11.24 -16.17 -19.25
N ALA A 687 10.29 -16.65 -18.43
CA ALA A 687 10.35 -17.99 -17.85
C ALA A 687 9.93 -19.10 -18.83
N ALA A 688 9.28 -18.79 -19.95
CA ALA A 688 8.72 -19.79 -20.86
C ALA A 688 9.76 -20.80 -21.41
N PRO A 689 10.97 -20.41 -21.85
CA PRO A 689 12.00 -21.35 -22.31
C PRO A 689 12.49 -22.32 -21.22
N HIS A 690 12.30 -21.98 -19.95
CA HIS A 690 12.71 -22.79 -18.80
C HIS A 690 11.63 -23.78 -18.35
N LEU A 691 10.43 -23.73 -18.96
CA LEU A 691 9.30 -24.63 -18.70
C LEU A 691 8.96 -25.46 -19.96
N PRO A 692 9.86 -26.35 -20.43
CA PRO A 692 9.54 -27.30 -21.50
C PRO A 692 8.55 -28.37 -21.03
N ALA A 693 7.83 -28.97 -21.98
CA ALA A 693 6.89 -30.06 -21.70
C ALA A 693 7.61 -31.27 -21.06
N GLY A 694 6.91 -31.99 -20.17
CA GLY A 694 7.43 -33.11 -19.39
C GLY A 694 8.27 -32.71 -18.17
N ARG A 695 8.65 -31.42 -18.02
CA ARG A 695 9.38 -30.95 -16.82
C ARG A 695 8.48 -31.03 -15.59
N ARG A 696 8.99 -31.63 -14.50
CA ARG A 696 8.36 -31.54 -13.18
C ARG A 696 8.86 -30.34 -12.37
N ILE A 697 7.94 -29.69 -11.68
CA ILE A 697 8.16 -28.53 -10.80
C ILE A 697 7.25 -28.61 -9.56
N ASP A 698 7.59 -27.87 -8.52
CA ASP A 698 6.61 -27.45 -7.51
C ASP A 698 6.10 -26.04 -7.90
N VAL A 699 4.83 -25.74 -7.64
CA VAL A 699 4.20 -24.45 -7.95
C VAL A 699 3.44 -23.87 -6.76
N VAL A 700 3.63 -22.57 -6.50
CA VAL A 700 2.88 -21.79 -5.51
C VAL A 700 1.99 -20.78 -6.23
N TYR A 701 0.70 -20.78 -5.92
CA TYR A 701 -0.31 -20.01 -6.63
C TYR A 701 -1.43 -19.52 -5.71
N ALA A 702 -2.05 -18.41 -6.08
CA ALA A 702 -3.37 -18.06 -5.59
C ALA A 702 -4.44 -18.71 -6.48
N LEU A 703 -5.61 -19.00 -5.91
CA LEU A 703 -6.72 -19.62 -6.62
C LEU A 703 -7.64 -18.55 -7.21
N GLN A 704 -7.84 -18.55 -8.52
CA GLN A 704 -8.78 -17.67 -9.21
C GLN A 704 -9.93 -18.47 -9.82
N CYS A 705 -11.09 -17.84 -9.96
CA CYS A 705 -12.24 -18.44 -10.66
C CYS A 705 -12.89 -17.40 -11.57
N ASP A 706 -12.95 -17.70 -12.86
CA ASP A 706 -13.52 -16.85 -13.89
C ASP A 706 -14.83 -17.47 -14.40
N ARG A 707 -15.84 -16.64 -14.73
CA ARG A 707 -17.05 -17.11 -15.40
C ARG A 707 -16.87 -17.00 -16.92
N TRP A 708 -16.86 -18.14 -17.60
CA TRP A 708 -16.76 -18.22 -19.06
C TRP A 708 -17.93 -19.04 -19.61
N ASP A 709 -18.70 -18.46 -20.54
CA ASP A 709 -19.89 -19.11 -21.15
C ASP A 709 -20.88 -19.66 -20.10
N GLY A 710 -21.12 -18.88 -19.05
CA GLY A 710 -21.96 -19.25 -17.90
C GLY A 710 -21.34 -20.25 -16.91
N LEU A 711 -20.22 -20.89 -17.24
CA LEU A 711 -19.53 -21.86 -16.39
C LEU A 711 -18.41 -21.21 -15.56
N ASP A 712 -18.37 -21.52 -14.27
CA ASP A 712 -17.30 -21.08 -13.37
C ASP A 712 -16.07 -21.99 -13.51
N ARG A 713 -14.97 -21.44 -14.04
CA ARG A 713 -13.72 -22.15 -14.33
C ARG A 713 -12.59 -21.66 -13.45
N VAL A 714 -11.98 -22.58 -12.72
CA VAL A 714 -10.82 -22.31 -11.86
C VAL A 714 -9.53 -22.19 -12.69
N ARG A 715 -8.68 -21.22 -12.31
CA ARG A 715 -7.32 -21.00 -12.84
C ARG A 715 -6.35 -20.70 -11.69
N LEU A 716 -5.05 -20.91 -11.94
CA LEU A 716 -4.00 -20.70 -10.93
C LEU A 716 -3.25 -19.40 -11.24
N HIS A 717 -3.29 -18.41 -10.35
CA HIS A 717 -2.43 -17.25 -10.44
C HIS A 717 -1.07 -17.61 -9.84
N LEU A 718 -0.14 -18.02 -10.71
CA LEU A 718 1.17 -18.54 -10.34
C LEU A 718 2.03 -17.41 -9.74
N ARG A 719 2.34 -17.51 -8.45
CA ARG A 719 3.14 -16.53 -7.70
C ARG A 719 4.63 -16.92 -7.66
N ASP A 720 4.95 -18.20 -7.51
CA ASP A 720 6.33 -18.72 -7.59
C ASP A 720 6.38 -20.18 -8.05
N LEU A 721 7.56 -20.65 -8.50
CA LEU A 721 7.82 -22.02 -8.90
C LEU A 721 9.27 -22.42 -8.62
N ARG A 722 9.52 -23.72 -8.44
CA ARG A 722 10.88 -24.27 -8.33
C ARG A 722 10.99 -25.66 -8.98
N PRO A 723 12.20 -26.11 -9.38
CA PRO A 723 12.43 -27.51 -9.68
C PRO A 723 12.05 -28.39 -8.49
N VAL A 724 11.51 -29.60 -8.73
CA VAL A 724 11.21 -30.55 -7.65
C VAL A 724 12.45 -30.77 -6.78
N VAL A 725 12.30 -30.55 -5.48
CA VAL A 725 13.36 -30.85 -4.50
C VAL A 725 13.43 -32.36 -4.38
N GLN A 726 14.34 -32.98 -5.13
CA GLN A 726 14.70 -34.38 -4.90
C GLN A 726 15.21 -34.50 -3.44
N PRO A 727 14.69 -35.44 -2.64
CA PRO A 727 15.31 -35.73 -1.35
C PRO A 727 16.75 -36.15 -1.61
N ALA A 728 17.69 -35.61 -0.84
CA ALA A 728 19.08 -35.99 -0.98
C ALA A 728 19.19 -37.50 -0.74
N LEU A 729 19.68 -38.23 -1.74
CA LEU A 729 20.08 -39.62 -1.59
C LEU A 729 21.28 -39.66 -0.64
N VAL A 730 20.99 -39.74 0.66
CA VAL A 730 21.97 -40.16 1.66
C VAL A 730 22.44 -41.55 1.22
N PRO A 731 23.72 -41.73 0.86
CA PRO A 731 24.22 -43.06 0.54
C PRO A 731 24.03 -43.93 1.78
N ALA A 732 23.37 -45.08 1.63
CA ALA A 732 23.38 -46.07 2.68
C ALA A 732 24.84 -46.45 2.96
N ALA A 733 25.27 -46.35 4.21
CA ALA A 733 26.60 -46.82 4.60
C ALA A 733 26.69 -48.33 4.33
N LEU A 734 27.70 -48.72 3.56
CA LEU A 734 28.08 -50.10 3.29
C LEU A 734 29.11 -50.57 4.32
#